data_AF-C7YN07-F1
#
_entry.id   AF-C7YN07-F1
#
_cell.length_a   1.000
_cell.length_b   1.000
_cell.length_c   1.000
_cell.angle_alpha   90.00
_cell.angle_beta   90.00
_cell.angle_gamma   90.00
#
_symmetry.space_group_name_H-M   'P 1'
#
loop_
_entity.id
_entity.type
_entity.pdbx_description
1 polymer ?
#
loop_
_entity_poly.entity_id
_entity_poly.type
_entity_poly.pdbx_seq_one_letter_code
_entity_poly.pdbx_strand_id
1 'polypeptide(L)'
;MPRPDSRTIVGELRQTDSASKRQDAIRQFTKALRRGDRFQPTWDAVGGATGLAQLMAEFSVKDVRTMCKALGRTASAEKARPERRKALGELVELLCDSGEDDRPLREFYQNIVPACTMDVVEEWENKRHVEWTSPQQKRLSLGHREQHEKKFLEDIFSRGKELTFLSQRRLFCGNMAFSEEILDTLLAKEGDIRVPNDFVDELVMPLLKRLLKRRFDHETRQKYLHLVVKCIQKHKKIISNQLNLFHVVGPVQYTIDRWYEAPVDSDVKERFKSDLIQLIELSPANQRRDGVDSLRDVMAISKKLNSEARYDLLRLLFLHAKGYNKIDIDDGSDSGLDRLKKLTTEKGLWPADLFLTVDSKKAMQLFERLDKAHPSSDFLSPGSDYSVIAQRQRPDISTFADVEVARALFIRTSKTENEHEGWLERTRALIQERRVNSQQAREPGLRAFWAMSALNLCVAANDIETLGDTVLWARRFTKDTLACKELYGHKVFKTRELAALLTSMPTERVKTPENAMSFTSSVVKEDIVRANRILIDLLETATKAVGEPGFQRRDWDIVIGLLRVVADKRFDNVKDFLKKLKKCTAAEFAKCETIMVETVWKPTMDTLIEAEAIVRNPTSDALRSSSHFSSLIGRSRKFEASGLFAYKKLAYTSISPVQLAYLARFLLDQMRSRLGAEAMRVHMGDIVWVIESIANSDQPALASPFIRDLVLHDEGAAESSAWHRQLLSVAFLSSLPAKAAKEILQNMGGAMTERLRQQNEIMDKEEAGQSKEADGEAKKTRTPWIKVTTVKMLAQILQNNLFINASSSCDILIGLLAEARHIDIRITITSSLISAMQEPTCPPELRSHILDALEKYIVPVVADLNERRSMREEDWTAAEEDGADLPAVSEETPLLALLVEQANSARLNEDDKRRLAQLIMTALKQSAVNNARWMKLFLAKNKFYLGEGEELPKMPVNITMLSSIFTQLMAYMPLSVFDMIRSVVFTNINPTPAIKTITKLIKKNRDLVNSKPGKHWLAQFNDQGVDAFKFGLWSSVLALQKPSHETQSKLEDKGITIHTLEDFLLDTVEILLQKGEDDLIERISKDKKPVLLPNSTLMNIAILPVPFPGGSPEEEAELISKLRQMTETFASRRRPYHNDFARLKNDINNWPARKDFVRFALKLAEETGYDVASGEEAGPADYMCFELSEYLLTKADNPKDKDIIVEARELLDRWANCGDEGVRELGIKSREQLKRQSKSGWFKRRENEEA
;
A
#
# COMPACT_ATOMS: atom_id res chain seq x y z
N MET A 1 18.58 -33.21 -0.98
CA MET A 1 18.41 -32.55 0.34
C MET A 1 17.44 -33.39 1.14
N PRO A 2 17.92 -34.17 2.13
CA PRO A 2 17.04 -34.78 3.11
C PRO A 2 16.14 -33.69 3.71
N ARG A 3 14.86 -34.00 3.94
CA ARG A 3 13.96 -33.04 4.58
C ARG A 3 14.51 -32.79 5.98
N PRO A 4 14.69 -31.53 6.41
CA PRO A 4 15.28 -31.23 7.70
C PRO A 4 14.49 -31.92 8.80
N ASP A 5 15.21 -32.35 9.83
CA ASP A 5 14.63 -32.95 11.01
C ASP A 5 13.84 -31.88 11.80
N SER A 6 13.01 -32.35 12.73
CA SER A 6 12.15 -31.48 13.52
C SER A 6 12.95 -30.44 14.32
N ARG A 7 14.16 -30.80 14.80
CA ARG A 7 15.04 -29.91 15.56
C ARG A 7 15.62 -28.78 14.69
N THR A 8 16.04 -29.07 13.46
CA THR A 8 16.54 -28.05 12.52
C THR A 8 15.44 -27.06 12.16
N ILE A 9 14.22 -27.53 11.90
CA ILE A 9 13.08 -26.65 11.59
C ILE A 9 12.83 -25.68 12.75
N VAL A 10 12.84 -26.16 14.00
CA VAL A 10 12.65 -25.31 15.19
C VAL A 10 13.84 -24.37 15.41
N GLY A 11 15.07 -24.82 15.18
CA GLY A 11 16.25 -23.95 15.21
C GLY A 11 16.15 -22.78 14.22
N GLU A 12 15.70 -23.04 12.98
CA GLU A 12 15.46 -21.99 11.98
C GLU A 12 14.24 -21.09 12.29
N LEU A 13 13.29 -21.55 13.10
CA LEU A 13 12.23 -20.69 13.62
C LEU A 13 12.75 -19.74 14.71
N ARG A 14 13.67 -20.19 15.56
CA ARG A 14 14.23 -19.43 16.69
C ARG A 14 15.28 -18.37 16.31
N GLN A 15 16.07 -18.59 15.26
CA GLN A 15 17.12 -17.64 14.83
C GLN A 15 16.57 -16.23 14.54
N THR A 16 17.30 -15.15 14.85
CA THR A 16 16.86 -13.75 14.65
C THR A 16 17.40 -13.10 13.37
N ASP A 17 18.32 -13.75 12.68
CA ASP A 17 19.22 -13.14 11.69
C ASP A 17 18.66 -13.08 10.26
N SER A 18 17.57 -13.79 9.96
CA SER A 18 16.98 -13.84 8.62
C SER A 18 15.48 -14.03 8.66
N ALA A 19 14.73 -13.03 8.19
CA ALA A 19 13.27 -13.10 8.11
C ALA A 19 12.80 -14.17 7.12
N SER A 20 13.49 -14.35 5.99
CA SER A 20 13.19 -15.31 4.93
C SER A 20 13.45 -16.73 5.37
N LYS A 21 14.54 -17.00 6.10
CA LYS A 21 14.77 -18.31 6.72
C LYS A 21 13.66 -18.63 7.72
N ARG A 22 13.26 -17.68 8.56
CA ARG A 22 12.14 -17.86 9.49
C ARG A 22 10.83 -18.15 8.74
N GLN A 23 10.54 -17.41 7.68
CA GLN A 23 9.38 -17.61 6.80
C GLN A 23 9.42 -18.97 6.10
N ASP A 24 10.59 -19.43 5.68
CA ASP A 24 10.80 -20.77 5.17
C ASP A 24 10.59 -21.83 6.24
N ALA A 25 11.10 -21.61 7.45
CA ALA A 25 10.89 -22.48 8.59
C ALA A 25 9.40 -22.56 8.97
N ILE A 26 8.64 -21.45 8.96
CA ILE A 26 7.18 -21.43 9.12
C ILE A 26 6.51 -22.34 8.08
N ARG A 27 6.94 -22.26 6.80
CA ARG A 27 6.42 -23.13 5.73
C ARG A 27 6.78 -24.60 5.96
N GLN A 28 8.00 -24.88 6.42
CA GLN A 28 8.48 -26.25 6.66
C GLN A 28 7.82 -26.88 7.88
N PHE A 29 7.72 -26.13 8.97
CA PHE A 29 6.96 -26.46 10.17
C PHE A 29 5.51 -26.82 9.80
N THR A 30 4.82 -25.93 9.07
CA THR A 30 3.46 -26.20 8.58
C THR A 30 3.36 -27.46 7.73
N LYS A 31 4.34 -27.73 6.86
CA LYS A 31 4.37 -28.97 6.04
C LYS A 31 4.55 -30.21 6.92
N ALA A 32 5.36 -30.13 7.98
CA ALA A 32 5.55 -31.24 8.92
C ALA A 32 4.25 -31.54 9.66
N LEU A 33 3.50 -30.52 10.09
CA LEU A 33 2.20 -30.69 10.78
C LEU A 33 1.11 -31.34 9.91
N ARG A 34 1.22 -31.29 8.58
CA ARG A 34 0.28 -31.97 7.66
C ARG A 34 0.53 -33.47 7.53
N ARG A 35 1.59 -34.01 8.15
CA ARG A 35 1.99 -35.41 8.04
C ARG A 35 1.77 -36.13 9.36
N GLY A 36 1.19 -37.34 9.29
CA GLY A 36 1.00 -38.17 10.49
C GLY A 36 2.31 -38.56 11.16
N ASP A 37 3.33 -38.94 10.38
CA ASP A 37 4.63 -39.40 10.88
C ASP A 37 5.51 -38.30 11.52
N ARG A 38 5.16 -37.02 11.35
CA ARG A 38 6.01 -35.90 11.77
C ARG A 38 5.32 -34.85 12.62
N PHE A 39 3.99 -34.90 12.73
CA PHE A 39 3.23 -33.94 13.52
C PHE A 39 3.75 -33.90 14.96
N GLN A 40 3.65 -35.03 15.68
CA GLN A 40 4.00 -35.09 17.10
C GLN A 40 5.48 -34.74 17.37
N PRO A 41 6.48 -35.34 16.68
CA PRO A 41 7.88 -34.99 16.94
C PRO A 41 8.23 -33.52 16.66
N THR A 42 7.53 -32.87 15.71
CA THR A 42 7.77 -31.45 15.39
C THR A 42 7.06 -30.52 16.36
N TRP A 43 5.88 -30.91 16.84
CA TRP A 43 5.13 -30.18 17.85
C TRP A 43 5.85 -30.24 19.22
N ASP A 44 6.37 -31.39 19.59
CA ASP A 44 7.16 -31.55 20.82
C ASP A 44 8.48 -30.78 20.74
N ALA A 45 9.15 -30.79 19.58
CA ALA A 45 10.42 -30.09 19.39
C ALA A 45 10.32 -28.56 19.57
N VAL A 46 9.16 -27.96 19.29
CA VAL A 46 8.94 -26.51 19.53
C VAL A 46 8.57 -26.24 21.00
N GLY A 47 8.24 -27.27 21.78
CA GLY A 47 7.77 -27.17 23.16
C GLY A 47 6.24 -27.18 23.29
N GLY A 48 5.53 -27.78 22.33
CA GLY A 48 4.07 -27.83 22.31
C GLY A 48 3.43 -26.47 22.05
N ALA A 49 2.21 -26.28 22.54
CA ALA A 49 1.46 -25.04 22.38
C ALA A 49 2.14 -23.86 23.10
N THR A 50 2.59 -24.06 24.35
CA THR A 50 3.32 -23.07 25.15
C THR A 50 4.64 -22.65 24.49
N GLY A 51 5.48 -23.60 24.08
CA GLY A 51 6.76 -23.27 23.45
C GLY A 51 6.61 -22.52 22.12
N LEU A 52 5.51 -22.77 21.39
CA LEU A 52 5.19 -22.01 20.18
C LEU A 52 4.63 -20.61 20.49
N ALA A 53 3.82 -20.45 21.53
CA ALA A 53 3.30 -19.16 21.97
C ALA A 53 4.42 -18.21 22.43
N GLN A 54 5.36 -18.69 23.26
CA GLN A 54 6.57 -17.96 23.66
C GLN A 54 7.39 -17.51 22.45
N LEU A 55 7.55 -18.40 21.46
CA LEU A 55 8.28 -18.07 20.24
C LEU A 55 7.55 -17.02 19.39
N MET A 56 6.22 -17.04 19.36
CA MET A 56 5.42 -16.02 18.68
C MET A 56 5.52 -14.64 19.34
N ALA A 57 5.77 -14.56 20.65
CA ALA A 57 6.02 -13.29 21.34
C ALA A 57 7.30 -12.60 20.85
N GLU A 58 8.33 -13.36 20.48
CA GLU A 58 9.59 -12.81 19.95
C GLU A 58 9.50 -12.42 18.45
N PHE A 59 8.55 -13.02 17.72
CA PHE A 59 8.40 -12.83 16.29
C PHE A 59 7.99 -11.41 15.92
N SER A 60 8.32 -11.01 14.69
CA SER A 60 7.74 -9.81 14.09
C SER A 60 6.22 -9.96 13.95
N VAL A 61 5.48 -8.86 13.98
CA VAL A 61 4.02 -8.87 13.77
C VAL A 61 3.66 -9.54 12.43
N LYS A 62 4.49 -9.33 11.41
CA LYS A 62 4.36 -9.98 10.10
C LYS A 62 4.56 -11.50 10.16
N ASP A 63 5.53 -11.97 10.94
CA ASP A 63 5.80 -13.40 11.12
C ASP A 63 4.67 -14.07 11.90
N VAL A 64 4.17 -13.44 12.98
CA VAL A 64 2.98 -13.92 13.72
C VAL A 64 1.79 -14.07 12.78
N ARG A 65 1.45 -13.01 12.03
CA ARG A 65 0.36 -13.05 11.03
C ARG A 65 0.56 -14.15 10.00
N THR A 66 1.80 -14.39 9.56
CA THR A 66 2.10 -15.42 8.56
C THR A 66 2.01 -16.82 9.14
N MET A 67 2.50 -17.03 10.37
CA MET A 67 2.36 -18.28 11.11
C MET A 67 0.89 -18.65 11.28
N CYS A 68 0.05 -17.74 11.79
CA CYS A 68 -1.39 -17.98 11.97
C CYS A 68 -2.08 -18.39 10.66
N LYS A 69 -1.78 -17.69 9.55
CA LYS A 69 -2.30 -18.05 8.22
C LYS A 69 -1.78 -19.41 7.74
N ALA A 70 -0.54 -19.76 8.04
CA ALA A 70 0.07 -21.03 7.65
C ALA A 70 -0.54 -22.21 8.42
N LEU A 71 -0.73 -22.06 9.74
CA LEU A 71 -1.43 -23.03 10.58
C LEU A 71 -2.86 -23.26 10.10
N GLY A 72 -3.62 -22.20 9.80
CA GLY A 72 -4.97 -22.32 9.24
C GLY A 72 -5.06 -23.06 7.90
N ARG A 73 -3.99 -23.09 7.09
CA ARG A 73 -3.97 -23.86 5.83
C ARG A 73 -3.94 -25.38 6.06
N THR A 74 -3.67 -25.84 7.28
CA THR A 74 -3.67 -27.27 7.61
C THR A 74 -5.07 -27.88 7.68
N ALA A 75 -6.15 -27.07 7.60
CA ALA A 75 -7.54 -27.52 7.60
C ALA A 75 -7.86 -28.64 6.58
N SER A 76 -7.25 -28.58 5.39
CA SER A 76 -7.44 -29.57 4.31
C SER A 76 -6.57 -30.83 4.43
N ALA A 77 -5.80 -31.00 5.50
CA ALA A 77 -4.94 -32.17 5.66
C ALA A 77 -5.68 -33.33 6.32
N GLU A 78 -5.72 -34.48 5.64
CA GLU A 78 -6.43 -35.68 6.11
C GLU A 78 -5.67 -36.47 7.18
N LYS A 79 -4.32 -36.43 7.18
CA LYS A 79 -3.49 -37.19 8.12
C LYS A 79 -3.37 -36.49 9.49
N ALA A 80 -3.36 -37.27 10.59
CA ALA A 80 -3.32 -36.80 11.99
C ALA A 80 -4.29 -35.65 12.28
N ARG A 81 -5.49 -35.75 11.70
CA ARG A 81 -6.51 -34.69 11.72
C ARG A 81 -7.06 -34.46 13.14
N PRO A 82 -7.36 -35.49 13.96
CA PRO A 82 -7.86 -35.29 15.32
C PRO A 82 -6.83 -34.64 16.25
N GLU A 83 -5.61 -35.17 16.30
CA GLU A 83 -4.55 -34.73 17.23
C GLU A 83 -4.10 -33.30 16.92
N ARG A 84 -3.95 -32.97 15.62
CA ARG A 84 -3.59 -31.61 15.19
C ARG A 84 -4.67 -30.58 15.53
N ARG A 85 -5.95 -30.92 15.34
CA ARG A 85 -7.07 -30.00 15.61
C ARG A 85 -7.12 -29.62 17.09
N LYS A 86 -6.91 -30.59 17.97
CA LYS A 86 -6.83 -30.38 19.42
C LYS A 86 -5.65 -29.48 19.79
N ALA A 87 -4.44 -29.81 19.32
CA ALA A 87 -3.23 -29.04 19.62
C ALA A 87 -3.30 -27.58 19.13
N LEU A 88 -3.92 -27.33 17.96
CA LEU A 88 -4.14 -25.97 17.47
C LEU A 88 -5.23 -25.21 18.25
N GLY A 89 -6.22 -25.92 18.81
CA GLY A 89 -7.21 -25.35 19.74
C GLY A 89 -6.54 -24.86 21.03
N GLU A 90 -5.73 -25.71 21.67
CA GLU A 90 -4.96 -25.38 22.87
C GLU A 90 -4.04 -24.17 22.65
N LEU A 91 -3.40 -24.06 21.48
CA LEU A 91 -2.59 -22.88 21.12
C LEU A 91 -3.43 -21.60 21.05
N VAL A 92 -4.63 -21.64 20.46
CA VAL A 92 -5.49 -20.46 20.33
C VAL A 92 -5.96 -19.96 21.71
N GLU A 93 -6.25 -20.88 22.63
CA GLU A 93 -6.61 -20.59 24.01
C GLU A 93 -5.46 -19.86 24.74
N LEU A 94 -4.24 -20.43 24.70
CA LEU A 94 -3.04 -19.78 25.27
C LEU A 94 -2.80 -18.38 24.68
N LEU A 95 -2.81 -18.25 23.36
CA LEU A 95 -2.58 -16.96 22.70
C LEU A 95 -3.65 -15.90 23.05
N CYS A 96 -4.85 -16.31 23.46
CA CYS A 96 -5.92 -15.39 23.82
C CYS A 96 -5.97 -15.07 25.31
N ASP A 97 -5.52 -15.99 26.17
CA ASP A 97 -5.81 -15.99 27.62
C ASP A 97 -4.53 -16.02 28.50
N SER A 98 -3.37 -16.46 28.02
CA SER A 98 -2.17 -16.71 28.85
C SER A 98 -1.14 -15.59 28.93
N GLY A 99 -1.36 -14.44 28.27
CA GLY A 99 -0.56 -13.21 28.46
C GLY A 99 0.93 -13.29 28.10
N GLU A 100 1.41 -14.31 27.38
CA GLU A 100 2.84 -14.44 27.04
C GLU A 100 3.33 -13.40 26.01
N ASP A 101 2.40 -12.81 25.24
CA ASP A 101 2.66 -11.73 24.29
C ASP A 101 1.82 -10.50 24.69
N ASP A 102 2.49 -9.47 25.19
CA ASP A 102 1.85 -8.22 25.65
C ASP A 102 1.24 -7.40 24.48
N ARG A 103 1.42 -7.82 23.22
CA ARG A 103 0.93 -7.09 22.04
C ARG A 103 -0.52 -7.50 21.72
N PRO A 104 -1.39 -6.56 21.31
CA PRO A 104 -2.79 -6.83 20.99
C PRO A 104 -2.96 -7.51 19.60
N LEU A 105 -2.54 -8.77 19.45
CA LEU A 105 -2.49 -9.50 18.17
C LEU A 105 -3.67 -10.45 17.91
N ARG A 106 -4.74 -10.35 18.70
CA ARG A 106 -5.88 -11.29 18.74
C ARG A 106 -6.55 -11.51 17.37
N GLU A 107 -6.68 -10.46 16.54
CA GLU A 107 -7.24 -10.54 15.19
C GLU A 107 -6.49 -11.54 14.28
N PHE A 108 -5.17 -11.71 14.48
CA PHE A 108 -4.40 -12.63 13.66
C PHE A 108 -4.66 -14.09 14.04
N TYR A 109 -4.93 -14.38 15.31
CA TYR A 109 -5.16 -15.73 15.83
C TYR A 109 -6.44 -16.37 15.24
N GLN A 110 -7.44 -15.56 14.87
CA GLN A 110 -8.65 -16.01 14.14
C GLN A 110 -8.32 -16.81 12.86
N ASN A 111 -7.16 -16.59 12.24
CA ASN A 111 -6.77 -17.32 11.03
C ASN A 111 -6.50 -18.82 11.26
N ILE A 112 -6.25 -19.22 12.51
CA ILE A 112 -5.96 -20.60 12.91
C ILE A 112 -7.26 -21.41 13.02
N VAL A 113 -8.34 -20.76 13.48
CA VAL A 113 -9.62 -21.39 13.88
C VAL A 113 -10.21 -22.37 12.85
N PRO A 114 -10.22 -22.12 11.52
CA PRO A 114 -10.73 -23.10 10.56
C PRO A 114 -9.98 -24.45 10.51
N ALA A 115 -8.80 -24.53 11.11
CA ALA A 115 -8.00 -25.75 11.25
C ALA A 115 -8.15 -26.43 12.62
N CYS A 116 -8.95 -25.88 13.53
CA CYS A 116 -9.23 -26.42 14.86
C CYS A 116 -10.38 -27.46 14.81
N THR A 117 -10.80 -27.93 15.99
CA THR A 117 -12.01 -28.73 16.17
C THR A 117 -13.26 -27.89 15.85
N MET A 118 -14.38 -28.56 15.54
CA MET A 118 -15.64 -27.85 15.30
C MET A 118 -16.09 -27.07 16.53
N ASP A 119 -15.88 -27.59 17.73
CA ASP A 119 -16.23 -26.93 18.99
C ASP A 119 -15.54 -25.55 19.15
N VAL A 120 -14.26 -25.44 18.77
CA VAL A 120 -13.53 -24.15 18.79
C VAL A 120 -14.03 -23.20 17.69
N VAL A 121 -14.43 -23.73 16.53
CA VAL A 121 -15.06 -22.93 15.46
C VAL A 121 -16.40 -22.38 15.95
N GLU A 122 -17.22 -23.22 16.57
CA GLU A 122 -18.53 -22.87 17.12
C GLU A 122 -18.44 -21.90 18.32
N GLU A 123 -17.42 -22.01 19.17
CA GLU A 123 -17.17 -21.02 20.24
C GLU A 123 -16.92 -19.62 19.66
N TRP A 124 -16.10 -19.53 18.61
CA TRP A 124 -15.78 -18.26 17.96
C TRP A 124 -16.98 -17.68 17.18
N GLU A 125 -17.84 -18.52 16.60
CA GLU A 125 -19.08 -18.10 15.96
C GLU A 125 -20.14 -17.63 16.98
N ASN A 126 -20.33 -18.40 18.06
CA ASN A 126 -21.45 -18.22 18.98
C ASN A 126 -21.16 -17.27 20.14
N LYS A 127 -19.97 -17.33 20.75
CA LYS A 127 -19.61 -16.48 21.90
C LYS A 127 -18.91 -15.19 21.48
N ARG A 128 -18.22 -15.19 20.34
CA ARG A 128 -17.38 -14.07 19.89
C ARG A 128 -17.93 -13.35 18.64
N HIS A 129 -19.05 -13.82 18.08
CA HIS A 129 -19.77 -13.22 16.94
C HIS A 129 -18.88 -12.83 15.76
N VAL A 130 -17.98 -13.75 15.37
CA VAL A 130 -16.93 -13.46 14.39
C VAL A 130 -17.42 -13.59 12.95
N GLU A 131 -17.14 -12.58 12.12
CA GLU A 131 -17.38 -12.65 10.67
C GLU A 131 -16.23 -13.35 9.93
N TRP A 132 -16.56 -14.34 9.10
CA TRP A 132 -15.58 -15.07 8.30
C TRP A 132 -15.29 -14.39 6.96
N THR A 133 -14.01 -14.21 6.65
CA THR A 133 -13.56 -13.77 5.33
C THR A 133 -13.68 -14.87 4.27
N SER A 134 -13.82 -14.51 2.99
CA SER A 134 -13.87 -15.47 1.87
C SER A 134 -12.71 -16.49 1.85
N PRO A 135 -11.45 -16.12 2.14
CA PRO A 135 -10.36 -17.09 2.28
C PRO A 135 -10.52 -18.09 3.45
N GLN A 136 -11.19 -17.71 4.54
CA GLN A 136 -11.50 -18.61 5.65
C GLN A 136 -12.64 -19.56 5.26
N GLN A 137 -13.72 -19.07 4.64
CA GLN A 137 -14.82 -19.90 4.11
C GLN A 137 -14.35 -20.95 3.09
N LYS A 138 -13.41 -20.56 2.21
CA LYS A 138 -12.77 -21.50 1.27
C LYS A 138 -12.05 -22.66 1.98
N ARG A 139 -11.44 -22.42 3.14
CA ARG A 139 -10.72 -23.45 3.90
C ARG A 139 -11.70 -24.42 4.57
N LEU A 140 -12.89 -23.93 4.93
CA LEU A 140 -13.99 -24.76 5.43
C LEU A 140 -14.51 -25.69 4.33
N SER A 141 -14.82 -25.18 3.13
CA SER A 141 -15.38 -26.01 2.04
C SER A 141 -14.42 -27.04 1.45
N LEU A 142 -13.13 -26.72 1.34
CA LEU A 142 -12.10 -27.68 0.86
C LEU A 142 -11.87 -28.86 1.80
N GLY A 143 -12.47 -28.86 2.99
CA GLY A 143 -12.55 -30.04 3.83
C GLY A 143 -13.45 -31.16 3.29
N HIS A 144 -14.24 -30.94 2.21
CA HIS A 144 -15.39 -31.79 1.81
C HIS A 144 -15.70 -31.80 0.27
N ARG A 145 -15.14 -32.70 -0.57
CA ARG A 145 -14.99 -32.50 -2.06
C ARG A 145 -15.69 -33.47 -3.07
N GLU A 146 -16.09 -34.69 -2.72
CA GLU A 146 -16.21 -35.82 -3.69
C GLU A 146 -17.33 -35.77 -4.75
N GLN A 147 -18.42 -35.02 -4.55
CA GLN A 147 -19.62 -35.13 -5.39
C GLN A 147 -19.54 -34.42 -6.76
N HIS A 148 -18.60 -33.50 -6.94
CA HIS A 148 -18.60 -32.61 -8.11
C HIS A 148 -17.85 -33.15 -9.33
N GLU A 149 -17.00 -34.17 -9.16
CA GLU A 149 -16.13 -34.67 -10.23
C GLU A 149 -16.89 -35.58 -11.22
N LYS A 150 -17.85 -36.39 -10.75
CA LYS A 150 -18.59 -37.37 -11.58
C LYS A 150 -19.49 -36.75 -12.67
N LYS A 151 -20.12 -35.60 -12.39
CA LYS A 151 -21.09 -34.93 -13.28
C LYS A 151 -20.45 -34.29 -14.52
N PHE A 152 -19.15 -33.98 -14.47
CA PHE A 152 -18.46 -33.24 -15.54
C PHE A 152 -18.10 -34.12 -16.75
N LEU A 153 -17.72 -35.38 -16.51
CA LEU A 153 -17.31 -36.30 -17.58
C LEU A 153 -18.44 -36.70 -18.52
N GLU A 154 -19.67 -36.78 -18.00
CA GLU A 154 -20.87 -37.18 -18.76
C GLU A 154 -21.27 -36.14 -19.82
N ASP A 155 -20.90 -34.87 -19.63
CA ASP A 155 -21.42 -33.75 -20.40
C ASP A 155 -20.43 -33.16 -21.43
N ILE A 156 -19.11 -33.20 -21.20
CA ILE A 156 -18.11 -32.39 -21.95
C ILE A 156 -17.87 -32.82 -23.42
N PHE A 157 -18.20 -34.06 -23.79
CA PHE A 157 -18.00 -34.60 -25.15
C PHE A 157 -19.31 -35.05 -25.82
N SER A 158 -20.45 -34.54 -25.36
CA SER A 158 -21.81 -34.96 -25.80
C SER A 158 -22.40 -33.96 -26.80
N ARG A 159 -23.12 -34.43 -27.84
CA ARG A 159 -23.80 -33.54 -28.79
C ARG A 159 -25.08 -32.99 -28.13
N GLY A 160 -25.09 -31.70 -27.81
CA GLY A 160 -26.26 -31.01 -27.25
C GLY A 160 -25.98 -29.94 -26.19
N LYS A 161 -24.75 -29.84 -25.66
CA LYS A 161 -24.35 -28.81 -24.68
C LYS A 161 -23.05 -28.12 -25.12
N GLU A 162 -23.01 -26.79 -25.12
CA GLU A 162 -21.79 -26.01 -25.40
C GLU A 162 -20.94 -25.84 -24.12
N LEU A 163 -20.28 -26.91 -23.69
CA LEU A 163 -19.36 -26.87 -22.55
C LEU A 163 -17.91 -26.65 -22.99
N THR A 164 -17.23 -25.73 -22.32
CA THR A 164 -15.78 -25.47 -22.48
C THR A 164 -15.01 -26.00 -21.28
N PHE A 165 -13.74 -26.34 -21.45
CA PHE A 165 -12.89 -26.77 -20.34
C PHE A 165 -12.71 -25.64 -19.32
N LEU A 166 -12.70 -24.38 -19.77
CA LEU A 166 -12.64 -23.21 -18.91
C LEU A 166 -13.75 -23.18 -17.84
N SER A 167 -14.97 -23.58 -18.21
CA SER A 167 -16.17 -23.47 -17.36
C SER A 167 -16.11 -24.30 -16.07
N GLN A 168 -15.38 -25.42 -16.07
CA GLN A 168 -15.32 -26.38 -14.95
C GLN A 168 -13.87 -26.70 -14.54
N ARG A 169 -12.96 -25.80 -14.88
CA ARG A 169 -11.51 -25.92 -14.67
C ARG A 169 -11.11 -26.35 -13.25
N ARG A 170 -11.90 -25.98 -12.24
CA ARG A 170 -11.61 -26.22 -10.81
C ARG A 170 -11.69 -27.70 -10.40
N LEU A 171 -12.37 -28.54 -11.18
CA LEU A 171 -12.53 -29.98 -10.90
C LEU A 171 -11.28 -30.79 -11.29
N PHE A 172 -10.81 -30.61 -12.52
CA PHE A 172 -9.68 -31.36 -13.04
C PHE A 172 -8.33 -30.67 -12.85
N CYS A 173 -8.29 -29.35 -12.57
CA CYS A 173 -7.01 -28.66 -12.32
C CYS A 173 -6.29 -29.21 -11.09
N GLY A 174 -5.33 -30.08 -11.39
CA GLY A 174 -4.49 -30.72 -10.41
C GLY A 174 -4.92 -32.11 -9.97
N ASN A 175 -6.00 -32.64 -10.53
CA ASN A 175 -6.37 -34.03 -10.45
C ASN A 175 -5.87 -34.76 -11.71
N MET A 176 -4.75 -35.48 -11.58
CA MET A 176 -4.08 -36.14 -12.72
C MET A 176 -4.89 -37.33 -13.24
N ALA A 177 -5.43 -38.14 -12.32
CA ALA A 177 -6.24 -39.31 -12.67
C ALA A 177 -7.48 -38.88 -13.46
N PHE A 178 -8.16 -37.84 -13.01
CA PHE A 178 -9.32 -37.30 -13.70
C PHE A 178 -8.97 -36.62 -15.05
N SER A 179 -7.76 -36.06 -15.21
CA SER A 179 -7.31 -35.52 -16.50
C SER A 179 -6.96 -36.62 -17.51
N GLU A 180 -6.43 -37.75 -17.03
CA GLU A 180 -6.16 -38.95 -17.84
C GLU A 180 -7.48 -39.54 -18.34
N GLU A 181 -8.46 -39.68 -17.46
CA GLU A 181 -9.80 -40.15 -17.75
C GLU A 181 -10.49 -39.33 -18.86
N ILE A 182 -10.30 -38.01 -18.87
CA ILE A 182 -10.78 -37.13 -19.95
C ILE A 182 -10.10 -37.45 -21.30
N LEU A 183 -8.78 -37.67 -21.32
CA LEU A 183 -8.03 -37.95 -22.56
C LEU A 183 -8.31 -39.35 -23.11
N ASP A 184 -8.42 -40.36 -22.25
CA ASP A 184 -8.79 -41.72 -22.63
C ASP A 184 -10.22 -41.78 -23.16
N THR A 185 -11.14 -41.01 -22.56
CA THR A 185 -12.52 -40.86 -23.07
C THR A 185 -12.54 -40.26 -24.47
N LEU A 186 -11.69 -39.26 -24.75
CA LEU A 186 -11.57 -38.67 -26.08
C LEU A 186 -11.00 -39.67 -27.11
N LEU A 187 -10.03 -40.50 -26.72
CA LEU A 187 -9.46 -41.55 -27.57
C LEU A 187 -10.42 -42.70 -27.84
N ALA A 188 -11.27 -43.05 -26.88
CA ALA A 188 -12.21 -44.17 -26.97
C ALA A 188 -13.42 -43.85 -27.86
N LYS A 189 -13.82 -42.58 -27.99
CA LYS A 189 -14.96 -42.21 -28.84
C LYS A 189 -14.62 -42.31 -30.34
N GLU A 190 -15.56 -42.84 -31.12
CA GLU A 190 -15.50 -42.98 -32.57
C GLU A 190 -16.50 -42.04 -33.27
N GLY A 191 -16.21 -41.59 -34.49
CA GLY A 191 -17.06 -40.68 -35.27
C GLY A 191 -16.72 -39.17 -35.15
N ASP A 192 -17.55 -38.31 -35.77
CA ASP A 192 -17.40 -36.85 -35.73
C ASP A 192 -17.76 -36.29 -34.34
N ILE A 193 -16.76 -36.16 -33.47
CA ILE A 193 -16.90 -35.58 -32.13
C ILE A 193 -16.50 -34.11 -32.19
N ARG A 194 -17.31 -33.22 -31.59
CA ARG A 194 -16.95 -31.80 -31.42
C ARG A 194 -15.95 -31.69 -30.28
N VAL A 195 -14.67 -31.54 -30.60
CA VAL A 195 -13.63 -31.18 -29.62
C VAL A 195 -13.67 -29.67 -29.41
N PRO A 196 -13.82 -29.16 -28.18
CA PRO A 196 -13.75 -27.73 -27.89
C PRO A 196 -12.45 -27.10 -28.39
N ASN A 197 -12.52 -25.88 -28.94
CA ASN A 197 -11.36 -25.18 -29.49
C ASN A 197 -10.32 -24.78 -28.42
N ASP A 198 -10.67 -24.85 -27.14
CA ASP A 198 -9.79 -24.60 -25.99
C ASP A 198 -9.07 -25.86 -25.47
N PHE A 199 -9.18 -26.99 -26.16
CA PHE A 199 -8.59 -28.28 -25.75
C PHE A 199 -7.08 -28.22 -25.47
N VAL A 200 -6.29 -27.60 -26.36
CA VAL A 200 -4.85 -27.48 -26.17
C VAL A 200 -4.51 -26.55 -25.00
N ASP A 201 -5.22 -25.43 -24.88
CA ASP A 201 -4.90 -24.36 -23.91
C ASP A 201 -5.40 -24.63 -22.48
N GLU A 202 -6.57 -25.26 -22.31
CA GLU A 202 -7.23 -25.45 -21.01
C GLU A 202 -7.10 -26.87 -20.45
N LEU A 203 -6.82 -27.90 -21.27
CA LEU A 203 -6.61 -29.27 -20.80
C LEU A 203 -5.17 -29.76 -21.01
N VAL A 204 -4.69 -29.81 -22.26
CA VAL A 204 -3.40 -30.42 -22.62
C VAL A 204 -2.23 -29.66 -21.99
N MET A 205 -2.13 -28.34 -22.20
CA MET A 205 -0.99 -27.58 -21.69
C MET A 205 -0.96 -27.50 -20.16
N PRO A 206 -2.08 -27.32 -19.43
CA PRO A 206 -2.08 -27.39 -17.96
C PRO A 206 -1.66 -28.76 -17.40
N LEU A 207 -2.06 -29.86 -18.06
CA LEU A 207 -1.64 -31.23 -17.71
C LEU A 207 -0.13 -31.42 -17.93
N LEU A 208 0.35 -31.13 -19.15
CA LEU A 208 1.76 -31.26 -19.52
C LEU A 208 2.66 -30.36 -18.64
N LYS A 209 2.23 -29.12 -18.36
CA LYS A 209 2.93 -28.22 -17.42
C LYS A 209 3.00 -28.80 -16.00
N ARG A 210 1.98 -29.54 -15.55
CA ARG A 210 1.98 -30.18 -14.22
C ARG A 210 2.94 -31.36 -14.14
N LEU A 211 3.12 -32.11 -15.23
CA LEU A 211 4.07 -33.21 -15.35
C LEU A 211 5.55 -32.77 -15.28
N LEU A 212 5.82 -31.47 -15.40
CA LEU A 212 7.14 -30.88 -15.12
C LEU A 212 7.57 -30.98 -13.65
N LYS A 213 6.66 -31.34 -12.74
CA LYS A 213 7.00 -31.55 -11.33
C LYS A 213 7.92 -32.76 -11.17
N ARG A 214 8.97 -32.62 -10.35
CA ARG A 214 10.03 -33.62 -10.12
C ARG A 214 9.57 -35.04 -9.75
N ARG A 215 8.37 -35.20 -9.21
CA ARG A 215 7.84 -36.51 -8.78
C ARG A 215 7.44 -37.43 -9.94
N PHE A 216 7.34 -36.90 -11.15
CA PHE A 216 7.00 -37.66 -12.34
C PHE A 216 8.26 -37.90 -13.16
N ASP A 217 8.48 -39.15 -13.54
CA ASP A 217 9.61 -39.61 -14.34
C ASP A 217 9.40 -39.37 -15.84
N HIS A 218 10.43 -39.67 -16.63
CA HIS A 218 10.38 -39.48 -18.09
C HIS A 218 9.40 -40.43 -18.77
N GLU A 219 9.22 -41.64 -18.24
CA GLU A 219 8.21 -42.60 -18.73
C GLU A 219 6.79 -42.07 -18.55
N THR A 220 6.45 -41.55 -17.37
CA THR A 220 5.13 -40.94 -17.14
C THR A 220 4.91 -39.74 -18.05
N ARG A 221 5.92 -38.87 -18.20
CA ARG A 221 5.84 -37.71 -19.10
C ARG A 221 5.65 -38.12 -20.55
N GLN A 222 6.36 -39.16 -21.00
CA GLN A 222 6.27 -39.69 -22.35
C GLN A 222 4.91 -40.36 -22.58
N LYS A 223 4.41 -41.15 -21.62
CA LYS A 223 3.08 -41.76 -21.65
C LYS A 223 1.98 -40.73 -21.95
N TYR A 224 1.89 -39.67 -21.13
CA TYR A 224 0.85 -38.64 -21.32
C TYR A 224 1.07 -37.81 -22.59
N LEU A 225 2.31 -37.52 -22.97
CA LEU A 225 2.58 -36.80 -24.23
C LEU A 225 2.17 -37.64 -25.44
N HIS A 226 2.54 -38.92 -25.45
CA HIS A 226 2.21 -39.85 -26.51
C HIS A 226 0.70 -40.08 -26.61
N LEU A 227 -0.01 -40.10 -25.47
CA LEU A 227 -1.47 -40.10 -25.43
C LEU A 227 -2.05 -38.87 -26.15
N VAL A 228 -1.51 -37.68 -25.87
CA VAL A 228 -1.89 -36.43 -26.56
C VAL A 228 -1.56 -36.49 -28.06
N VAL A 229 -0.39 -37.00 -28.45
CA VAL A 229 0.01 -37.16 -29.87
C VAL A 229 -0.94 -38.11 -30.60
N LYS A 230 -1.35 -39.22 -29.96
CA LYS A 230 -2.37 -40.13 -30.48
C LYS A 230 -3.73 -39.45 -30.67
N CYS A 231 -4.17 -38.62 -29.71
CA CYS A 231 -5.41 -37.83 -29.86
C CYS A 231 -5.34 -36.89 -31.07
N ILE A 232 -4.20 -36.19 -31.23
CA ILE A 232 -3.95 -35.25 -32.33
C ILE A 232 -3.94 -35.99 -33.68
N GLN A 233 -3.35 -37.18 -33.74
CA GLN A 233 -3.34 -38.01 -34.96
C GLN A 233 -4.73 -38.51 -35.33
N LYS A 234 -5.50 -39.04 -34.36
CA LYS A 234 -6.87 -39.54 -34.58
C LYS A 234 -7.80 -38.44 -35.09
N HIS A 235 -7.65 -37.23 -34.58
CA HIS A 235 -8.48 -36.06 -34.94
C HIS A 235 -7.71 -34.99 -35.71
N LYS A 236 -6.81 -35.40 -36.61
CA LYS A 236 -5.89 -34.51 -37.36
C LYS A 236 -6.61 -33.33 -38.02
N LYS A 237 -7.76 -33.55 -38.66
CA LYS A 237 -8.52 -32.49 -39.38
C LYS A 237 -9.00 -31.34 -38.47
N ILE A 238 -9.21 -31.58 -37.18
CA ILE A 238 -9.76 -30.62 -36.21
C ILE A 238 -8.64 -29.97 -35.39
N ILE A 239 -7.65 -30.77 -34.97
CA ILE A 239 -6.62 -30.34 -34.00
C ILE A 239 -5.34 -29.85 -34.68
N SER A 240 -5.00 -30.28 -35.91
CA SER A 240 -3.72 -29.90 -36.55
C SER A 240 -3.58 -28.41 -36.84
N ASN A 241 -4.70 -27.69 -37.01
CA ASN A 241 -4.69 -26.23 -37.19
C ASN A 241 -4.35 -25.48 -35.88
N GLN A 242 -4.37 -26.17 -34.75
CA GLN A 242 -3.96 -25.65 -33.44
C GLN A 242 -2.46 -25.93 -33.16
N LEU A 243 -1.75 -26.62 -34.06
CA LEU A 243 -0.29 -26.81 -34.00
C LEU A 243 0.43 -25.69 -34.76
N ASN A 244 1.46 -25.12 -34.15
CA ASN A 244 2.29 -24.11 -34.78
C ASN A 244 3.76 -24.31 -34.35
N LEU A 245 4.65 -24.48 -35.33
CA LEU A 245 6.10 -24.66 -35.12
C LEU A 245 6.79 -23.41 -34.55
N PHE A 246 6.18 -22.25 -34.72
CA PHE A 246 6.68 -20.94 -34.32
C PHE A 246 6.02 -20.42 -33.03
N HIS A 247 5.17 -21.21 -32.37
CA HIS A 247 4.55 -20.83 -31.10
C HIS A 247 5.45 -21.13 -29.90
N VAL A 248 5.57 -20.14 -29.01
CA VAL A 248 6.39 -20.23 -27.79
C VAL A 248 5.80 -21.17 -26.73
N VAL A 249 4.49 -21.42 -26.79
CA VAL A 249 3.78 -22.29 -25.85
C VAL A 249 2.91 -23.25 -26.65
N GLY A 250 3.19 -24.54 -26.56
CA GLY A 250 2.40 -25.57 -27.23
C GLY A 250 3.04 -26.97 -27.18
N PRO A 251 2.37 -27.98 -27.77
CA PRO A 251 2.82 -29.37 -27.75
C PRO A 251 4.19 -29.60 -28.42
N VAL A 252 4.48 -28.94 -29.55
CA VAL A 252 5.78 -29.04 -30.25
C VAL A 252 6.91 -28.55 -29.34
N GLN A 253 6.77 -27.36 -28.76
CA GLN A 253 7.78 -26.79 -27.87
C GLN A 253 7.95 -27.61 -26.58
N TYR A 254 6.87 -28.13 -26.01
CA TYR A 254 6.94 -29.06 -24.87
C TYR A 254 7.73 -30.32 -25.24
N THR A 255 7.55 -30.86 -26.44
CA THR A 255 8.22 -32.07 -26.92
C THR A 255 9.70 -31.83 -27.18
N ILE A 256 10.07 -30.72 -27.83
CA ILE A 256 11.47 -30.27 -28.00
C ILE A 256 12.18 -30.22 -26.63
N ASP A 257 11.54 -29.59 -25.64
CA ASP A 257 12.09 -29.50 -24.29
C ASP A 257 12.27 -30.88 -23.62
N ARG A 258 11.32 -31.82 -23.80
CA ARG A 258 11.40 -33.15 -23.19
C ARG A 258 12.40 -34.07 -23.88
N TRP A 259 12.48 -34.01 -25.20
CA TRP A 259 13.48 -34.72 -25.99
C TRP A 259 14.90 -34.36 -25.53
N TYR A 260 15.15 -33.06 -25.34
CA TYR A 260 16.42 -32.57 -24.81
C TYR A 260 16.69 -33.01 -23.37
N GLU A 261 15.69 -32.96 -22.49
CA GLU A 261 15.83 -33.32 -21.07
C GLU A 261 15.90 -34.84 -20.81
N ALA A 262 15.57 -35.68 -21.78
CA ALA A 262 15.59 -37.13 -21.62
C ALA A 262 17.04 -37.66 -21.52
N PRO A 263 17.28 -38.76 -20.76
CA PRO A 263 18.61 -39.33 -20.61
C PRO A 263 19.25 -39.67 -21.96
N VAL A 264 20.54 -39.36 -22.08
CA VAL A 264 21.37 -39.71 -23.26
C VAL A 264 21.31 -41.23 -23.46
N ASP A 265 21.18 -41.67 -24.71
CA ASP A 265 21.10 -43.08 -25.11
C ASP A 265 19.99 -43.91 -24.43
N SER A 266 18.83 -43.30 -24.18
CA SER A 266 17.65 -44.00 -23.64
C SER A 266 16.55 -44.20 -24.68
N ASP A 267 15.84 -45.34 -24.58
CA ASP A 267 14.66 -45.64 -25.40
C ASP A 267 13.57 -44.57 -25.26
N VAL A 268 13.49 -43.91 -24.10
CA VAL A 268 12.56 -42.80 -23.86
C VAL A 268 12.91 -41.58 -24.71
N LYS A 269 14.20 -41.29 -24.91
CA LYS A 269 14.67 -40.16 -25.73
C LYS A 269 14.35 -40.38 -27.20
N GLU A 270 14.55 -41.60 -27.71
CA GLU A 270 14.15 -41.94 -29.09
C GLU A 270 12.63 -41.92 -29.28
N ARG A 271 11.84 -42.33 -28.28
CA ARG A 271 10.38 -42.15 -28.31
C ARG A 271 9.97 -40.68 -28.35
N PHE A 272 10.58 -39.81 -27.52
CA PHE A 272 10.34 -38.36 -27.59
C PHE A 272 10.76 -37.75 -28.94
N LYS A 273 11.86 -38.23 -29.53
CA LYS A 273 12.33 -37.82 -30.86
C LYS A 273 11.34 -38.25 -31.95
N SER A 274 10.79 -39.46 -31.85
CA SER A 274 9.74 -39.94 -32.77
C SER A 274 8.47 -39.10 -32.65
N ASP A 275 7.99 -38.84 -31.44
CA ASP A 275 6.84 -37.96 -31.18
C ASP A 275 7.11 -36.53 -31.73
N LEU A 276 8.35 -36.02 -31.63
CA LEU A 276 8.76 -34.73 -32.20
C LEU A 276 8.73 -34.71 -33.73
N ILE A 277 9.31 -35.72 -34.39
CA ILE A 277 9.28 -35.85 -35.85
C ILE A 277 7.84 -35.91 -36.35
N GLN A 278 6.99 -36.71 -35.69
CA GLN A 278 5.57 -36.82 -36.02
C GLN A 278 4.85 -35.46 -35.91
N LEU A 279 5.11 -34.68 -34.85
CA LEU A 279 4.54 -33.33 -34.72
C LEU A 279 5.08 -32.33 -35.77
N ILE A 280 6.36 -32.44 -36.17
CA ILE A 280 6.97 -31.63 -37.25
C ILE A 280 6.31 -31.93 -38.60
N GLU A 281 6.02 -33.20 -38.88
CA GLU A 281 5.37 -33.66 -40.13
C GLU A 281 3.87 -33.34 -40.19
N LEU A 282 3.20 -33.34 -39.04
CA LEU A 282 1.77 -33.00 -38.88
C LEU A 282 1.49 -31.49 -38.92
N SER A 283 2.51 -30.65 -38.80
CA SER A 283 2.37 -29.20 -38.82
C SER A 283 1.99 -28.67 -40.22
N PRO A 284 1.03 -27.73 -40.35
CA PRO A 284 0.55 -27.24 -41.64
C PRO A 284 1.63 -26.52 -42.48
N ALA A 285 1.62 -26.74 -43.81
CA ALA A 285 2.61 -26.18 -44.72
C ALA A 285 2.44 -24.67 -44.98
N ASN A 286 1.22 -24.15 -44.84
CA ASN A 286 0.82 -22.76 -45.08
C ASN A 286 1.29 -21.77 -44.00
N GLN A 287 1.98 -22.22 -42.96
CA GLN A 287 2.45 -21.39 -41.85
C GLN A 287 3.96 -21.04 -41.93
N ARG A 288 4.66 -21.29 -43.05
CA ARG A 288 6.14 -21.15 -43.18
C ARG A 288 6.58 -20.02 -44.10
N ARG A 289 7.76 -19.44 -43.82
CA ARG A 289 8.51 -18.51 -44.69
C ARG A 289 9.68 -19.29 -45.35
N ASP A 290 9.83 -19.22 -46.67
CA ASP A 290 10.65 -20.16 -47.48
C ASP A 290 12.19 -20.00 -47.43
N GLY A 291 12.77 -19.11 -46.62
CA GLY A 291 14.22 -18.84 -46.60
C GLY A 291 15.01 -19.51 -45.46
N VAL A 292 16.34 -19.54 -45.56
CA VAL A 292 17.24 -19.99 -44.46
C VAL A 292 17.11 -19.06 -43.24
N ASP A 293 16.79 -17.78 -43.45
CA ASP A 293 16.49 -16.78 -42.42
C ASP A 293 15.36 -17.20 -41.46
N SER A 294 14.36 -17.96 -41.92
CA SER A 294 13.19 -18.33 -41.10
C SER A 294 13.48 -19.42 -40.07
N LEU A 295 14.53 -20.22 -40.30
CA LEU A 295 14.98 -21.29 -39.38
C LEU A 295 15.59 -20.71 -38.10
N ARG A 296 16.21 -19.52 -38.20
CA ARG A 296 16.71 -18.76 -37.04
C ARG A 296 15.62 -18.55 -35.99
N ASP A 297 14.40 -18.21 -36.44
CA ASP A 297 13.29 -17.89 -35.54
C ASP A 297 12.83 -19.13 -34.77
N VAL A 298 12.89 -20.34 -35.36
CA VAL A 298 12.57 -21.61 -34.67
C VAL A 298 13.59 -21.95 -33.58
N MET A 299 14.89 -21.79 -33.88
CA MET A 299 15.98 -22.04 -32.93
C MET A 299 15.97 -21.08 -31.73
N ALA A 300 15.42 -19.87 -31.92
CA ALA A 300 15.31 -18.86 -30.87
C ALA A 300 14.15 -19.09 -29.89
N ILE A 301 13.16 -19.94 -30.23
CA ILE A 301 11.95 -20.15 -29.41
C ILE A 301 12.25 -20.98 -28.15
N SER A 302 13.04 -22.06 -28.27
CA SER A 302 13.41 -22.88 -27.10
C SER A 302 14.60 -22.30 -26.35
N LYS A 303 14.33 -21.66 -25.21
CA LYS A 303 15.37 -21.15 -24.29
C LYS A 303 16.14 -22.26 -23.55
N LYS A 304 15.72 -23.53 -23.64
CA LYS A 304 16.31 -24.65 -22.88
C LYS A 304 17.37 -25.43 -23.63
N LEU A 305 17.26 -25.50 -24.96
CA LEU A 305 18.24 -26.21 -25.78
C LEU A 305 19.63 -25.60 -25.58
N ASN A 306 20.61 -26.46 -25.37
CA ASN A 306 22.01 -26.06 -25.49
C ASN A 306 22.39 -25.88 -26.96
N SER A 307 23.59 -25.37 -27.19
CA SER A 307 24.12 -25.09 -28.52
C SER A 307 24.16 -26.33 -29.43
N GLU A 308 24.54 -27.48 -28.86
CA GLU A 308 24.57 -28.77 -29.55
C GLU A 308 23.19 -29.26 -29.99
N ALA A 309 22.20 -29.28 -29.09
CA ALA A 309 20.86 -29.72 -29.43
C ALA A 309 20.14 -28.76 -30.41
N ARG A 310 20.54 -27.48 -30.46
CA ARG A 310 20.09 -26.55 -31.51
C ARG A 310 20.66 -26.91 -32.87
N TYR A 311 21.92 -27.33 -32.93
CA TYR A 311 22.52 -27.85 -34.16
C TYR A 311 21.79 -29.11 -34.63
N ASP A 312 21.49 -30.04 -33.72
CA ASP A 312 20.77 -31.28 -34.05
C ASP A 312 19.31 -31.00 -34.48
N LEU A 313 18.64 -30.04 -33.84
CA LEU A 313 17.30 -29.60 -34.25
C LEU A 313 17.34 -28.93 -35.64
N LEU A 314 18.35 -28.11 -35.93
CA LEU A 314 18.56 -27.51 -37.25
C LEU A 314 18.69 -28.61 -38.32
N ARG A 315 19.50 -29.63 -38.05
CA ARG A 315 19.63 -30.81 -38.90
C ARG A 315 18.30 -31.55 -39.08
N LEU A 316 17.54 -31.81 -38.00
CA LEU A 316 16.21 -32.44 -38.07
C LEU A 316 15.20 -31.62 -38.90
N LEU A 317 15.27 -30.29 -38.85
CA LEU A 317 14.41 -29.42 -39.66
C LEU A 317 14.78 -29.51 -41.15
N PHE A 318 16.07 -29.45 -41.50
CA PHE A 318 16.50 -29.67 -42.89
C PHE A 318 16.13 -31.08 -43.42
N LEU A 319 16.12 -32.07 -42.53
CA LEU A 319 15.78 -33.47 -42.87
C LEU A 319 14.27 -33.75 -43.00
N HIS A 320 13.42 -33.22 -42.11
CA HIS A 320 12.02 -33.63 -42.00
C HIS A 320 11.00 -32.51 -42.26
N ALA A 321 11.42 -31.24 -42.24
CA ALA A 321 10.52 -30.15 -42.51
C ALA A 321 10.25 -30.06 -44.03
N LYS A 322 8.97 -30.13 -44.42
CA LYS A 322 8.50 -29.88 -45.80
C LYS A 322 9.10 -28.57 -46.38
N GLY A 323 9.87 -28.67 -47.48
CA GLY A 323 10.47 -27.53 -48.19
C GLY A 323 12.00 -27.50 -48.25
N TYR A 324 12.71 -28.31 -47.46
CA TYR A 324 14.18 -28.33 -47.36
C TYR A 324 14.85 -29.59 -47.97
N ASN A 325 14.14 -30.31 -48.85
CA ASN A 325 14.65 -31.41 -49.68
C ASN A 325 15.45 -32.52 -48.95
N LYS A 326 15.24 -32.70 -47.63
CA LYS A 326 15.95 -33.69 -46.81
C LYS A 326 17.48 -33.51 -46.85
N ILE A 327 17.95 -32.26 -46.79
CA ILE A 327 19.38 -31.95 -46.81
C ILE A 327 20.01 -32.33 -45.47
N ASP A 328 21.16 -33.00 -45.52
CA ASP A 328 22.01 -33.22 -44.37
C ASP A 328 23.17 -32.21 -44.39
N ILE A 329 23.21 -31.30 -43.41
CA ILE A 329 24.23 -30.24 -43.31
C ILE A 329 25.62 -30.76 -42.92
N ASP A 330 25.69 -31.98 -42.38
CA ASP A 330 26.94 -32.65 -42.00
C ASP A 330 27.56 -33.47 -43.14
N ASP A 331 26.95 -33.49 -44.34
CA ASP A 331 27.51 -34.20 -45.50
C ASP A 331 28.80 -33.51 -45.97
N GLY A 332 29.95 -34.08 -45.55
CA GLY A 332 31.29 -33.58 -45.85
C GLY A 332 31.81 -33.90 -47.26
N SER A 333 31.01 -34.55 -48.11
CA SER A 333 31.40 -34.84 -49.50
C SER A 333 31.40 -33.57 -50.35
N ASP A 334 32.09 -33.62 -51.51
CA ASP A 334 32.03 -32.54 -52.51
C ASP A 334 30.58 -32.29 -52.96
N SER A 335 29.75 -33.34 -53.01
CA SER A 335 28.33 -33.24 -53.33
C SER A 335 27.51 -32.54 -52.25
N GLY A 336 27.89 -32.69 -50.98
CA GLY A 336 27.31 -31.97 -49.84
C GLY A 336 27.71 -30.49 -49.86
N LEU A 337 28.97 -30.20 -50.19
CA LEU A 337 29.46 -28.82 -50.37
C LEU A 337 28.74 -28.10 -51.51
N ASP A 338 28.51 -28.78 -52.63
CA ASP A 338 27.73 -28.26 -53.76
C ASP A 338 26.27 -27.98 -53.38
N ARG A 339 25.65 -28.84 -52.56
CA ARG A 339 24.29 -28.62 -52.05
C ARG A 339 24.21 -27.40 -51.13
N LEU A 340 25.20 -27.19 -50.27
CA LEU A 340 25.30 -26.00 -49.41
C LEU A 340 25.48 -24.72 -50.23
N LYS A 341 26.30 -24.77 -51.29
CA LYS A 341 26.47 -23.66 -52.25
C LYS A 341 25.18 -23.33 -53.01
N LYS A 342 24.45 -24.36 -53.48
CA LYS A 342 23.15 -24.20 -54.16
C LYS A 342 22.07 -23.61 -53.24
N LEU A 343 22.09 -23.97 -51.95
CA LEU A 343 21.16 -23.44 -50.94
C LEU A 343 21.25 -21.90 -50.86
N THR A 344 22.47 -21.35 -50.88
CA THR A 344 22.74 -19.91 -50.84
C THR A 344 22.12 -19.17 -52.03
N THR A 345 22.10 -19.80 -53.20
CA THR A 345 21.52 -19.25 -54.43
C THR A 345 20.00 -19.46 -54.57
N GLU A 346 19.44 -20.56 -54.06
CA GLU A 346 18.02 -20.91 -54.21
C GLU A 346 17.13 -20.42 -53.06
N LYS A 347 17.68 -20.29 -51.86
CA LYS A 347 16.93 -20.04 -50.61
C LYS A 347 17.45 -18.83 -49.81
N GLY A 348 18.45 -18.11 -50.34
CA GLY A 348 19.02 -16.87 -49.79
C GLY A 348 20.35 -17.05 -49.05
N LEU A 349 21.00 -15.92 -48.72
CA LEU A 349 22.29 -15.88 -48.02
C LEU A 349 22.24 -16.54 -46.63
N TRP A 350 23.38 -17.04 -46.17
CA TRP A 350 23.48 -17.57 -44.81
C TRP A 350 23.45 -16.43 -43.79
N PRO A 351 22.51 -16.46 -42.82
CA PRO A 351 22.42 -15.38 -41.85
C PRO A 351 23.59 -15.48 -40.87
N ALA A 352 24.44 -14.46 -40.79
CA ALA A 352 25.61 -14.50 -39.90
C ALA A 352 25.21 -14.76 -38.42
N ASP A 353 24.04 -14.28 -37.99
CA ASP A 353 23.50 -14.53 -36.65
C ASP A 353 23.24 -16.02 -36.37
N LEU A 354 22.97 -16.85 -37.40
CA LEU A 354 22.66 -18.28 -37.24
C LEU A 354 23.84 -19.03 -36.60
N PHE A 355 25.07 -18.70 -37.02
CA PHE A 355 26.30 -19.31 -36.51
C PHE A 355 26.53 -19.02 -35.03
N LEU A 356 25.97 -17.93 -34.50
CA LEU A 356 26.02 -17.61 -33.07
C LEU A 356 24.92 -18.32 -32.25
N THR A 357 23.95 -19.00 -32.89
CA THR A 357 22.83 -19.65 -32.19
C THR A 357 23.02 -21.14 -31.90
N VAL A 358 23.82 -21.82 -32.71
CA VAL A 358 24.09 -23.28 -32.63
C VAL A 358 25.43 -23.56 -31.96
N ASP A 359 25.86 -24.83 -31.95
CA ASP A 359 27.16 -25.21 -31.39
C ASP A 359 28.31 -24.47 -32.05
N SER A 360 29.18 -23.87 -31.24
CA SER A 360 30.19 -22.93 -31.72
C SER A 360 31.30 -23.63 -32.52
N LYS A 361 31.70 -24.85 -32.16
CA LYS A 361 32.68 -25.62 -32.93
C LYS A 361 32.09 -26.12 -34.24
N LYS A 362 30.87 -26.70 -34.21
CA LYS A 362 30.19 -27.14 -35.44
C LYS A 362 29.83 -25.96 -36.36
N ALA A 363 29.47 -24.81 -35.80
CA ALA A 363 29.24 -23.57 -36.55
C ALA A 363 30.52 -23.07 -37.23
N MET A 364 31.65 -23.08 -36.53
CA MET A 364 32.94 -22.68 -37.10
C MET A 364 33.34 -23.61 -38.26
N GLN A 365 33.19 -24.93 -38.09
CA GLN A 365 33.44 -25.90 -39.17
C GLN A 365 32.53 -25.67 -40.39
N LEU A 366 31.23 -25.41 -40.16
CA LEU A 366 30.30 -25.08 -41.25
C LEU A 366 30.68 -23.75 -41.92
N PHE A 367 31.07 -22.74 -41.15
CA PHE A 367 31.53 -21.44 -41.66
C PHE A 367 32.78 -21.59 -42.53
N GLU A 368 33.79 -22.35 -42.09
CA GLU A 368 35.00 -22.61 -42.87
C GLU A 368 34.71 -23.37 -44.18
N ARG A 369 33.76 -24.31 -44.15
CA ARG A 369 33.31 -25.03 -45.35
C ARG A 369 32.63 -24.09 -46.33
N LEU A 370 31.76 -23.19 -45.85
CA LEU A 370 31.10 -22.19 -46.68
C LEU A 370 32.09 -21.16 -47.23
N ASP A 371 33.03 -20.70 -46.43
CA ASP A 371 34.09 -19.77 -46.84
C ASP A 371 35.00 -20.40 -47.92
N LYS A 372 35.35 -21.68 -47.77
CA LYS A 372 36.06 -22.44 -48.80
C LYS A 372 35.25 -22.62 -50.09
N ALA A 373 33.93 -22.79 -49.98
CA ALA A 373 33.04 -22.95 -51.14
C ALA A 373 32.81 -21.62 -51.91
N HIS A 374 33.09 -20.49 -51.26
CA HIS A 374 32.88 -19.12 -51.76
C HIS A 374 34.17 -18.27 -51.65
N PRO A 375 35.13 -18.40 -52.59
CA PRO A 375 36.42 -17.69 -52.56
C PRO A 375 36.34 -16.15 -52.55
N SER A 376 35.21 -15.59 -52.99
CA SER A 376 34.89 -14.15 -52.97
C SER A 376 34.36 -13.66 -51.61
N SER A 377 34.17 -14.57 -50.64
CA SER A 377 33.61 -14.28 -49.31
C SER A 377 32.18 -13.70 -49.36
N ASP A 378 31.38 -14.12 -50.35
CA ASP A 378 30.06 -13.56 -50.70
C ASP A 378 28.86 -14.43 -50.26
N PHE A 379 29.00 -15.17 -49.16
CA PHE A 379 27.99 -16.15 -48.71
C PHE A 379 27.21 -15.74 -47.46
N LEU A 380 27.70 -14.77 -46.70
CA LEU A 380 27.06 -14.27 -45.48
C LEU A 380 26.28 -13.00 -45.73
N SER A 381 25.02 -12.97 -45.27
CA SER A 381 24.31 -11.71 -45.09
C SER A 381 24.76 -11.03 -43.80
N PRO A 382 24.84 -9.67 -43.78
CA PRO A 382 25.05 -8.91 -42.56
C PRO A 382 24.05 -9.35 -41.49
N GLY A 383 24.57 -9.62 -40.29
CA GLY A 383 23.72 -9.95 -39.16
C GLY A 383 22.95 -8.73 -38.65
N SER A 384 22.31 -8.89 -37.50
CA SER A 384 21.62 -7.81 -36.82
C SER A 384 22.54 -6.62 -36.56
N ASP A 385 22.05 -5.39 -36.78
CA ASP A 385 22.73 -4.11 -36.46
C ASP A 385 23.21 -3.98 -35.00
N TYR A 386 22.87 -4.93 -34.13
CA TYR A 386 23.32 -5.03 -32.74
C TYR A 386 24.47 -6.01 -32.53
N SER A 387 25.14 -6.45 -33.59
CA SER A 387 26.34 -7.28 -33.51
C SER A 387 27.42 -6.77 -34.46
N VAL A 388 28.68 -7.02 -34.11
CA VAL A 388 29.82 -6.65 -34.96
C VAL A 388 29.78 -7.31 -36.34
N ILE A 389 29.07 -8.43 -36.51
CA ILE A 389 28.86 -9.11 -37.80
C ILE A 389 27.90 -8.36 -38.75
N ALA A 390 27.29 -7.26 -38.31
CA ALA A 390 26.64 -6.31 -39.21
C ALA A 390 27.64 -5.46 -40.01
N GLN A 391 28.92 -5.48 -39.62
CA GLN A 391 29.99 -4.84 -40.37
C GLN A 391 29.97 -5.37 -41.80
N ARG A 392 29.85 -4.45 -42.76
CA ARG A 392 29.90 -4.79 -44.17
C ARG A 392 31.34 -4.89 -44.63
N GLN A 393 31.55 -5.75 -45.61
CA GLN A 393 32.86 -5.95 -46.22
C GLN A 393 33.38 -4.68 -46.91
N ARG A 394 32.47 -3.87 -47.48
CA ARG A 394 32.79 -2.65 -48.26
C ARG A 394 31.83 -1.48 -47.98
N PRO A 395 32.23 -0.23 -48.26
CA PRO A 395 31.48 0.98 -47.91
C PRO A 395 30.19 1.22 -48.73
N ASP A 396 30.00 0.52 -49.85
CA ASP A 396 29.01 0.77 -50.91
C ASP A 396 27.89 -0.29 -50.95
N ILE A 397 26.72 -0.03 -50.35
CA ILE A 397 25.49 -0.87 -50.37
C ILE A 397 25.76 -2.39 -50.35
N SER A 398 26.83 -2.82 -49.69
CA SER A 398 27.27 -4.21 -49.78
C SER A 398 26.24 -5.09 -49.10
N THR A 399 25.76 -6.11 -49.82
CA THR A 399 24.85 -7.13 -49.30
C THR A 399 25.58 -8.20 -48.48
N PHE A 400 26.91 -8.09 -48.35
CA PHE A 400 27.79 -9.09 -47.74
C PHE A 400 28.36 -8.61 -46.39
N ALA A 401 28.39 -9.51 -45.42
CA ALA A 401 29.07 -9.29 -44.15
C ALA A 401 30.60 -9.33 -44.30
N ASP A 402 31.33 -8.64 -43.43
CA ASP A 402 32.78 -8.72 -43.34
C ASP A 402 33.21 -10.06 -42.71
N VAL A 403 33.70 -10.97 -43.56
CA VAL A 403 34.14 -12.31 -43.17
C VAL A 403 35.30 -12.29 -42.18
N GLU A 404 36.17 -11.27 -42.18
CA GLU A 404 37.27 -11.18 -41.21
C GLU A 404 36.77 -10.81 -39.81
N VAL A 405 35.76 -9.94 -39.72
CA VAL A 405 35.08 -9.63 -38.45
C VAL A 405 34.33 -10.84 -37.93
N ALA A 406 33.59 -11.54 -38.81
CA ALA A 406 32.89 -12.77 -38.45
C ALA A 406 33.87 -13.87 -38.00
N ARG A 407 34.98 -14.06 -38.71
CA ARG A 407 36.03 -15.03 -38.39
C ARG A 407 36.65 -14.76 -37.03
N ALA A 408 37.09 -13.52 -36.76
CA ALA A 408 37.66 -13.15 -35.46
C ALA A 408 36.67 -13.44 -34.32
N LEU A 409 35.38 -13.13 -34.52
CA LEU A 409 34.35 -13.44 -33.55
C LEU A 409 34.14 -14.96 -33.36
N PHE A 410 34.07 -15.73 -34.46
CA PHE A 410 33.79 -17.16 -34.44
C PHE A 410 34.94 -17.99 -33.86
N ILE A 411 36.21 -17.62 -34.12
CA ILE A 411 37.38 -18.24 -33.48
C ILE A 411 37.25 -18.15 -31.95
N ARG A 412 36.95 -16.96 -31.44
CA ARG A 412 36.77 -16.73 -30.01
C ARG A 412 35.54 -17.46 -29.44
N THR A 413 34.39 -17.38 -30.11
CA THR A 413 33.16 -18.02 -29.58
C THR A 413 33.23 -19.55 -29.63
N SER A 414 34.01 -20.11 -30.55
CA SER A 414 34.27 -21.56 -30.67
C SER A 414 35.40 -22.06 -29.78
N LYS A 415 36.17 -21.16 -29.17
CA LYS A 415 37.34 -21.46 -28.33
C LYS A 415 38.42 -22.26 -29.08
N THR A 416 38.64 -21.91 -30.34
CA THR A 416 39.62 -22.56 -31.22
C THR A 416 40.85 -21.69 -31.43
N GLU A 417 41.14 -20.75 -30.52
CA GLU A 417 42.28 -19.83 -30.63
C GLU A 417 43.60 -20.57 -30.84
N ASN A 418 43.78 -21.71 -30.18
CA ASN A 418 44.96 -22.57 -30.30
C ASN A 418 45.04 -23.33 -31.64
N GLU A 419 43.90 -23.52 -32.33
CA GLU A 419 43.81 -24.20 -33.63
C GLU A 419 44.08 -23.21 -34.80
N HIS A 420 44.13 -21.90 -34.50
CA HIS A 420 44.34 -20.82 -35.48
C HIS A 420 45.55 -19.95 -35.11
N GLU A 421 46.76 -20.50 -35.14
CA GLU A 421 47.98 -19.76 -34.80
C GLU A 421 48.13 -18.45 -35.60
N GLY A 422 48.49 -17.35 -34.92
CA GLY A 422 48.69 -16.03 -35.52
C GLY A 422 47.41 -15.23 -35.83
N TRP A 423 46.22 -15.72 -35.45
CA TRP A 423 44.95 -15.04 -35.76
C TRP A 423 44.82 -13.66 -35.10
N LEU A 424 45.33 -13.49 -33.88
CA LEU A 424 45.24 -12.23 -33.14
C LEU A 424 46.20 -11.18 -33.73
N GLU A 425 47.42 -11.58 -34.09
CA GLU A 425 48.38 -10.74 -34.80
C GLU A 425 47.83 -10.28 -36.15
N ARG A 426 47.22 -11.18 -36.92
CA ARG A 426 46.50 -10.84 -38.16
C ARG A 426 45.38 -9.83 -37.90
N THR A 427 44.59 -10.04 -36.84
CA THR A 427 43.51 -9.13 -36.49
C THR A 427 44.03 -7.75 -36.09
N ARG A 428 45.12 -7.66 -35.32
CA ARG A 428 45.80 -6.40 -34.98
C ARG A 428 46.39 -5.70 -36.20
N ALA A 429 46.98 -6.44 -37.14
CA ALA A 429 47.45 -5.89 -38.40
C ALA A 429 46.30 -5.30 -39.23
N LEU A 430 45.16 -6.02 -39.32
CA LEU A 430 43.94 -5.52 -39.95
C LEU A 430 43.41 -4.27 -39.25
N ILE A 431 43.37 -4.22 -37.91
CA ILE A 431 42.98 -3.00 -37.17
C ILE A 431 43.86 -1.81 -37.58
N GLN A 432 45.17 -2.00 -37.69
CA GLN A 432 46.08 -0.92 -38.09
C GLN A 432 45.90 -0.53 -39.56
N GLU A 433 45.73 -1.49 -40.47
CA GLU A 433 45.39 -1.23 -41.88
C GLU A 433 44.11 -0.38 -41.99
N ARG A 434 43.05 -0.76 -41.27
CA ARG A 434 41.76 -0.06 -41.26
C ARG A 434 41.90 1.34 -40.67
N ARG A 435 42.74 1.55 -39.63
CA ARG A 435 43.07 2.88 -39.12
C ARG A 435 43.77 3.75 -40.17
N VAL A 436 44.75 3.19 -40.90
CA VAL A 436 45.46 3.90 -41.98
C VAL A 436 44.49 4.26 -43.12
N ASN A 437 43.65 3.32 -43.55
CA ASN A 437 42.63 3.55 -44.57
C ASN A 437 41.64 4.65 -44.15
N SER A 438 41.26 4.68 -42.87
CA SER A 438 40.43 5.75 -42.31
C SER A 438 41.11 7.11 -42.34
N GLN A 439 42.42 7.19 -42.02
CA GLN A 439 43.17 8.45 -42.03
C GLN A 439 43.41 8.99 -43.45
N GLN A 440 43.65 8.11 -44.41
CA GLN A 440 43.96 8.47 -45.80
C GLN A 440 42.70 8.76 -46.63
N ALA A 441 41.52 8.35 -46.16
CA ALA A 441 40.26 8.55 -46.87
C ALA A 441 39.87 10.04 -46.99
N ARG A 442 39.60 10.47 -48.22
CA ARG A 442 39.20 11.86 -48.55
C ARG A 442 37.76 12.17 -48.10
N GLU A 443 36.85 11.21 -48.25
CA GLU A 443 35.43 11.37 -47.94
C GLU A 443 35.11 11.06 -46.47
N PRO A 444 34.33 11.91 -45.76
CA PRO A 444 33.95 11.68 -44.37
C PRO A 444 33.28 10.32 -44.12
N GLY A 445 32.42 9.86 -45.04
CA GLY A 445 31.75 8.57 -44.93
C GLY A 445 32.71 7.38 -44.98
N LEU A 446 33.77 7.46 -45.81
CA LEU A 446 34.81 6.44 -45.89
C LEU A 446 35.71 6.46 -44.65
N ARG A 447 36.01 7.64 -44.11
CA ARG A 447 36.74 7.76 -42.83
C ARG A 447 36.00 7.03 -41.71
N ALA A 448 34.69 7.31 -41.56
CA ALA A 448 33.86 6.67 -40.55
C ALA A 448 33.74 5.16 -40.76
N PHE A 449 33.51 4.71 -41.99
CA PHE A 449 33.40 3.27 -42.31
C PHE A 449 34.63 2.49 -41.85
N TRP A 450 35.83 2.95 -42.21
CA TRP A 450 37.07 2.26 -41.84
C TRP A 450 37.39 2.35 -40.35
N ALA A 451 37.08 3.48 -39.70
CA ALA A 451 37.21 3.62 -38.25
C ALA A 451 36.26 2.67 -37.49
N MET A 452 35.02 2.52 -37.96
CA MET A 452 34.06 1.57 -37.40
C MET A 452 34.52 0.12 -37.59
N SER A 453 35.04 -0.24 -38.76
CA SER A 453 35.61 -1.56 -39.03
C SER A 453 36.77 -1.88 -38.08
N ALA A 454 37.68 -0.93 -37.83
CA ALA A 454 38.76 -1.08 -36.86
C ALA A 454 38.23 -1.31 -35.43
N LEU A 455 37.22 -0.55 -34.99
CA LEU A 455 36.59 -0.73 -33.67
C LEU A 455 35.87 -2.08 -33.56
N ASN A 456 35.11 -2.48 -34.58
CA ASN A 456 34.40 -3.76 -34.62
C ASN A 456 35.37 -4.96 -34.62
N LEU A 457 36.55 -4.83 -35.24
CA LEU A 457 37.62 -5.84 -35.14
C LEU A 457 38.23 -5.92 -33.74
N CYS A 458 38.49 -4.80 -33.07
CA CYS A 458 38.94 -4.80 -31.67
C CYS A 458 37.95 -5.55 -30.76
N VAL A 459 36.66 -5.27 -30.98
CA VAL A 459 35.56 -5.90 -30.25
C VAL A 459 35.43 -7.39 -30.57
N ALA A 460 35.51 -7.78 -31.85
CA ALA A 460 35.46 -9.18 -32.28
C ALA A 460 36.63 -9.99 -31.69
N ALA A 461 37.83 -9.40 -31.66
CA ALA A 461 39.04 -9.98 -31.08
C ALA A 461 39.03 -10.03 -29.54
N ASN A 462 38.13 -9.31 -28.88
CA ASN A 462 38.07 -9.18 -27.41
C ASN A 462 39.35 -8.58 -26.79
N ASP A 463 39.99 -7.65 -27.48
CA ASP A 463 41.20 -6.96 -27.03
C ASP A 463 40.84 -5.61 -26.41
N ILE A 464 40.70 -5.57 -25.08
CA ILE A 464 40.28 -4.36 -24.34
C ILE A 464 41.32 -3.24 -24.40
N GLU A 465 42.61 -3.58 -24.44
CA GLU A 465 43.69 -2.61 -24.49
C GLU A 465 43.71 -1.92 -25.86
N THR A 466 43.71 -2.71 -26.94
CA THR A 466 43.66 -2.17 -28.30
C THR A 466 42.35 -1.41 -28.54
N LEU A 467 41.23 -1.83 -27.95
CA LEU A 467 39.98 -1.06 -27.99
C LEU A 467 40.14 0.32 -27.34
N GLY A 468 40.70 0.40 -26.12
CA GLY A 468 40.92 1.67 -25.42
C GLY A 468 41.77 2.63 -26.23
N ASP A 469 42.88 2.14 -26.78
CA ASP A 469 43.75 2.92 -27.66
C ASP A 469 43.03 3.36 -28.94
N THR A 470 42.20 2.49 -29.53
CA THR A 470 41.42 2.82 -30.74
C THR A 470 40.37 3.88 -30.44
N VAL A 471 39.68 3.80 -29.30
CA VAL A 471 38.69 4.79 -28.86
C VAL A 471 39.33 6.16 -28.68
N LEU A 472 40.50 6.22 -28.02
CA LEU A 472 41.26 7.46 -27.88
C LEU A 472 41.76 7.99 -29.23
N TRP A 473 42.28 7.11 -30.09
CA TRP A 473 42.71 7.45 -31.44
C TRP A 473 41.57 8.03 -32.29
N ALA A 474 40.36 7.49 -32.16
CA ALA A 474 39.17 7.91 -32.90
C ALA A 474 38.68 9.33 -32.55
N ARG A 475 39.07 9.88 -31.40
CA ARG A 475 38.75 11.27 -30.98
C ARG A 475 39.17 12.32 -32.02
N ARG A 476 40.16 12.03 -32.88
CA ARG A 476 40.61 12.95 -33.95
C ARG A 476 39.52 13.32 -34.96
N PHE A 477 38.51 12.47 -35.12
CA PHE A 477 37.42 12.68 -36.07
C PHE A 477 36.26 13.48 -35.47
N THR A 478 36.30 13.86 -34.19
CA THR A 478 35.22 14.60 -33.51
C THR A 478 34.92 15.96 -34.15
N LYS A 479 35.90 16.60 -34.79
CA LYS A 479 35.72 17.87 -35.52
C LYS A 479 35.10 17.69 -36.92
N ASP A 480 35.17 16.51 -37.49
CA ASP A 480 34.53 16.18 -38.76
C ASP A 480 33.09 15.75 -38.48
N THR A 481 32.14 16.68 -38.67
CA THR A 481 30.73 16.48 -38.28
C THR A 481 30.11 15.23 -38.93
N LEU A 482 30.40 14.98 -40.21
CA LEU A 482 29.81 13.85 -40.94
C LEU A 482 30.43 12.52 -40.52
N ALA A 483 31.76 12.47 -40.36
CA ALA A 483 32.42 11.25 -39.89
C ALA A 483 32.08 10.94 -38.42
N CYS A 484 32.03 11.96 -37.57
CA CYS A 484 31.70 11.86 -36.15
C CYS A 484 30.29 11.25 -35.95
N LYS A 485 29.31 11.71 -36.72
CA LYS A 485 27.92 11.23 -36.63
C LYS A 485 27.80 9.73 -36.91
N GLU A 486 28.45 9.22 -37.96
CA GLU A 486 28.41 7.79 -38.29
C GLU A 486 29.23 6.95 -37.30
N LEU A 487 30.41 7.43 -36.91
CA LEU A 487 31.34 6.70 -36.05
C LEU A 487 30.79 6.44 -34.64
N TYR A 488 30.21 7.45 -34.01
CA TYR A 488 29.65 7.36 -32.65
C TYR A 488 28.18 6.91 -32.63
N GLY A 489 27.64 6.54 -33.80
CA GLY A 489 26.29 6.02 -33.97
C GLY A 489 26.10 4.58 -33.49
N HIS A 490 24.97 3.98 -33.88
CA HIS A 490 24.51 2.69 -33.34
C HIS A 490 25.34 1.48 -33.79
N LYS A 491 26.00 1.56 -34.95
CA LYS A 491 26.64 0.41 -35.62
C LYS A 491 27.87 -0.15 -34.87
N VAL A 492 28.49 0.63 -33.99
CA VAL A 492 29.64 0.19 -33.16
C VAL A 492 29.22 0.09 -31.70
N PHE A 493 28.67 1.18 -31.16
CA PHE A 493 28.48 1.33 -29.71
C PHE A 493 27.21 0.66 -29.15
N LYS A 494 26.33 0.11 -30.02
CA LYS A 494 25.14 -0.66 -29.61
C LYS A 494 25.33 -2.18 -29.77
N THR A 495 26.55 -2.64 -30.07
CA THR A 495 26.82 -4.06 -30.32
C THR A 495 26.86 -4.89 -29.03
N ARG A 496 26.39 -6.14 -29.11
CA ARG A 496 26.37 -7.07 -27.98
C ARG A 496 27.78 -7.42 -27.54
N GLU A 497 28.70 -7.55 -28.47
CA GLU A 497 30.09 -7.96 -28.23
C GLU A 497 30.87 -6.83 -27.55
N LEU A 498 30.70 -5.57 -27.95
CA LEU A 498 31.36 -4.43 -27.30
C LEU A 498 30.94 -4.35 -25.85
N ALA A 499 29.63 -4.40 -25.61
CA ALA A 499 29.13 -4.33 -24.26
C ALA A 499 29.56 -5.56 -23.43
N ALA A 500 29.79 -6.73 -24.03
CA ALA A 500 30.36 -7.89 -23.33
C ALA A 500 31.85 -7.69 -22.99
N LEU A 501 32.64 -7.13 -23.90
CA LEU A 501 34.05 -6.79 -23.69
C LEU A 501 34.20 -5.76 -22.54
N LEU A 502 33.43 -4.66 -22.58
CA LEU A 502 33.44 -3.63 -21.54
C LEU A 502 32.83 -4.08 -20.20
N THR A 503 32.09 -5.20 -20.19
CA THR A 503 31.65 -5.81 -18.93
C THR A 503 32.86 -6.30 -18.13
N SER A 504 33.95 -6.72 -18.79
CA SER A 504 35.19 -7.27 -18.20
C SER A 504 34.93 -8.38 -17.18
N MET A 505 34.00 -9.28 -17.50
CA MET A 505 33.67 -10.44 -16.68
C MET A 505 33.53 -11.69 -17.57
N PRO A 506 33.78 -12.89 -17.02
CA PRO A 506 33.61 -14.13 -17.78
C PRO A 506 32.18 -14.24 -18.33
N THR A 507 32.08 -14.64 -19.60
CA THR A 507 30.79 -14.90 -20.28
C THR A 507 30.20 -16.26 -19.89
N GLU A 508 31.03 -17.15 -19.32
CA GLU A 508 30.63 -18.48 -18.90
C GLU A 508 29.74 -18.42 -17.66
N ARG A 509 28.53 -18.98 -17.80
CA ARG A 509 27.61 -19.07 -16.67
C ARG A 509 28.13 -20.07 -15.65
N VAL A 510 28.05 -19.67 -14.38
CA VAL A 510 28.35 -20.56 -13.25
C VAL A 510 27.34 -21.73 -13.23
N LYS A 511 27.83 -22.92 -13.60
CA LYS A 511 27.00 -24.14 -13.65
C LYS A 511 26.93 -24.81 -12.29
N THR A 512 28.06 -24.92 -11.61
CA THR A 512 28.27 -25.63 -10.34
C THR A 512 28.77 -24.67 -9.23
N PRO A 513 28.51 -24.99 -7.94
CA PRO A 513 29.11 -24.29 -6.80
C PRO A 513 30.64 -24.17 -6.87
N GLU A 514 31.32 -25.22 -7.30
CA GLU A 514 32.78 -25.32 -7.35
C GLU A 514 33.38 -24.33 -8.37
N ASN A 515 32.70 -24.14 -9.52
CA ASN A 515 33.13 -23.18 -10.54
C ASN A 515 32.85 -21.71 -10.14
N ALA A 516 32.09 -21.45 -9.08
CA ALA A 516 31.83 -20.09 -8.60
C ALA A 516 33.12 -19.44 -8.03
N MET A 517 33.97 -20.23 -7.39
CA MET A 517 35.28 -19.78 -6.92
C MET A 517 36.19 -19.41 -8.09
N SER A 518 36.28 -20.29 -9.10
CA SER A 518 37.02 -20.02 -10.33
C SER A 518 36.50 -18.78 -11.06
N PHE A 519 35.17 -18.59 -11.13
CA PHE A 519 34.57 -17.39 -11.69
C PHE A 519 35.03 -16.14 -10.94
N THR A 520 35.01 -16.19 -9.61
CA THR A 520 35.46 -15.07 -8.76
C THR A 520 36.93 -14.72 -8.99
N SER A 521 37.79 -15.73 -9.06
CA SER A 521 39.23 -15.56 -9.32
C SER A 521 39.54 -15.07 -10.73
N SER A 522 38.69 -15.35 -11.72
CA SER A 522 38.86 -14.89 -13.09
C SER A 522 38.40 -13.45 -13.33
N VAL A 523 37.68 -12.83 -12.40
CA VAL A 523 37.33 -11.41 -12.49
C VAL A 523 38.53 -10.58 -12.06
N VAL A 524 39.17 -9.94 -13.03
CA VAL A 524 40.36 -9.12 -12.82
C VAL A 524 39.95 -7.67 -12.57
N LYS A 525 40.35 -7.12 -11.41
CA LYS A 525 40.04 -5.74 -11.03
C LYS A 525 40.57 -4.73 -12.05
N GLU A 526 41.77 -4.95 -12.56
CA GLU A 526 42.41 -4.06 -13.55
C GLU A 526 41.62 -3.97 -14.85
N ASP A 527 41.04 -5.07 -15.33
CA ASP A 527 40.20 -5.07 -16.55
C ASP A 527 38.88 -4.32 -16.36
N ILE A 528 38.29 -4.41 -15.15
CA ILE A 528 37.11 -3.63 -14.78
C ILE A 528 37.43 -2.14 -14.74
N VAL A 529 38.56 -1.77 -14.12
CA VAL A 529 39.03 -0.38 -14.06
C VAL A 529 39.34 0.15 -15.45
N ARG A 530 39.99 -0.64 -16.30
CA ARG A 530 40.32 -0.27 -17.69
C ARG A 530 39.05 -0.07 -18.52
N ALA A 531 38.06 -0.96 -18.42
CA ALA A 531 36.75 -0.77 -19.06
C ALA A 531 36.03 0.50 -18.54
N ASN A 532 36.06 0.74 -17.23
CA ASN A 532 35.48 1.95 -16.64
C ASN A 532 36.15 3.20 -17.19
N ARG A 533 37.48 3.17 -17.35
CA ARG A 533 38.21 4.28 -17.93
C ARG A 533 37.83 4.52 -19.40
N ILE A 534 37.67 3.48 -20.20
CA ILE A 534 37.18 3.60 -21.59
C ILE A 534 35.79 4.27 -21.63
N LEU A 535 34.89 3.90 -20.71
CA LEU A 535 33.56 4.52 -20.62
C LEU A 535 33.62 6.01 -20.25
N ILE A 536 34.47 6.38 -19.28
CA ILE A 536 34.72 7.78 -18.93
C ILE A 536 35.37 8.53 -20.09
N ASP A 537 36.33 7.92 -20.78
CA ASP A 537 36.98 8.53 -21.93
C ASP A 537 35.99 8.78 -23.08
N LEU A 538 35.05 7.87 -23.33
CA LEU A 538 33.97 8.08 -24.30
C LEU A 538 33.05 9.25 -23.87
N LEU A 539 32.71 9.33 -22.58
CA LEU A 539 31.91 10.43 -22.04
C LEU A 539 32.63 11.78 -22.14
N GLU A 540 33.91 11.85 -21.77
CA GLU A 540 34.76 13.04 -21.93
C GLU A 540 34.85 13.45 -23.40
N THR A 541 34.90 12.48 -24.32
CA THR A 541 34.88 12.76 -25.78
C THR A 541 33.56 13.41 -26.18
N ALA A 542 32.44 12.88 -25.71
CA ALA A 542 31.12 13.46 -25.95
C ALA A 542 31.03 14.89 -25.38
N THR A 543 31.56 15.14 -24.18
CA THR A 543 31.61 16.47 -23.56
C THR A 543 32.45 17.45 -24.39
N LYS A 544 33.58 17.01 -24.95
CA LYS A 544 34.39 17.83 -25.88
C LYS A 544 33.63 18.13 -27.17
N ALA A 545 32.84 17.19 -27.67
CA ALA A 545 32.04 17.37 -28.88
C ALA A 545 30.90 18.41 -28.71
N VAL A 546 30.40 18.65 -27.49
CA VAL A 546 29.31 19.63 -27.22
C VAL A 546 29.64 21.03 -27.74
N GLY A 547 30.91 21.42 -27.71
CA GLY A 547 31.37 22.73 -28.19
C GLY A 547 31.49 22.85 -29.72
N GLU A 548 31.30 21.76 -30.47
CA GLU A 548 31.47 21.75 -31.92
C GLU A 548 30.16 22.12 -32.65
N PRO A 549 30.20 22.90 -33.75
CA PRO A 549 28.98 23.38 -34.45
C PRO A 549 28.04 22.27 -34.97
N GLY A 550 28.60 21.10 -35.25
CA GLY A 550 27.87 19.93 -35.76
C GLY A 550 27.24 19.04 -34.70
N PHE A 551 27.38 19.37 -33.42
CA PHE A 551 26.93 18.51 -32.33
C PHE A 551 25.40 18.37 -32.30
N GLN A 552 24.93 17.13 -32.34
CA GLN A 552 23.55 16.79 -32.02
C GLN A 552 23.55 15.70 -30.94
N ARG A 553 22.87 15.98 -29.81
CA ARG A 553 22.81 15.05 -28.68
C ARG A 553 22.36 13.64 -29.07
N ARG A 554 21.39 13.53 -29.98
CA ARG A 554 20.83 12.26 -30.48
C ARG A 554 21.89 11.35 -31.12
N ASP A 555 22.93 11.93 -31.72
CA ASP A 555 23.98 11.16 -32.38
C ASP A 555 24.91 10.50 -31.34
N TRP A 556 24.87 10.95 -30.08
CA TRP A 556 25.68 10.44 -28.96
C TRP A 556 24.86 9.62 -27.94
N ASP A 557 23.56 9.40 -28.16
CA ASP A 557 22.66 8.70 -27.22
C ASP A 557 23.18 7.31 -26.85
N ILE A 558 23.70 6.58 -27.83
CA ILE A 558 24.24 5.23 -27.61
C ILE A 558 25.53 5.26 -26.77
N VAL A 559 26.44 6.19 -27.06
CA VAL A 559 27.72 6.30 -26.34
C VAL A 559 27.47 6.66 -24.88
N ILE A 560 26.61 7.66 -24.62
CA ILE A 560 26.28 8.06 -23.24
C ILE A 560 25.47 6.96 -22.53
N GLY A 561 24.61 6.24 -23.25
CA GLY A 561 23.88 5.09 -22.74
C GLY A 561 24.76 3.87 -22.41
N LEU A 562 26.00 3.80 -22.92
CA LEU A 562 26.87 2.64 -22.76
C LEU A 562 27.26 2.37 -21.30
N LEU A 563 27.43 3.42 -20.48
CA LEU A 563 27.64 3.32 -19.03
C LEU A 563 26.54 2.48 -18.36
N ARG A 564 25.28 2.78 -18.71
CA ARG A 564 24.10 2.07 -18.22
C ARG A 564 24.07 0.63 -18.73
N VAL A 565 24.34 0.42 -20.02
CA VAL A 565 24.35 -0.91 -20.65
C VAL A 565 25.40 -1.82 -20.00
N VAL A 566 26.61 -1.32 -19.75
CA VAL A 566 27.68 -2.11 -19.11
C VAL A 566 27.32 -2.44 -17.66
N ALA A 567 26.80 -1.47 -16.90
CA ALA A 567 26.33 -1.73 -15.54
C ALA A 567 25.21 -2.79 -15.51
N ASP A 568 24.25 -2.74 -16.45
CA ASP A 568 23.20 -3.76 -16.61
C ASP A 568 23.76 -5.15 -16.94
N LYS A 569 24.78 -5.24 -17.79
CA LYS A 569 25.39 -6.53 -18.13
C LYS A 569 26.20 -7.13 -16.98
N ARG A 570 27.00 -6.32 -16.27
CA ARG A 570 27.67 -6.76 -15.05
C ARG A 570 26.66 -7.32 -14.05
N PHE A 571 25.48 -6.70 -14.01
CA PHE A 571 24.40 -7.12 -13.13
C PHE A 571 23.84 -8.48 -13.51
N ASP A 572 23.53 -8.67 -14.79
CA ASP A 572 23.01 -9.95 -15.29
C ASP A 572 23.98 -11.11 -15.01
N ASN A 573 25.29 -10.88 -15.14
CA ASN A 573 26.32 -11.88 -14.85
C ASN A 573 26.36 -12.25 -13.36
N VAL A 574 26.37 -11.24 -12.47
CA VAL A 574 26.43 -11.47 -11.02
C VAL A 574 25.13 -12.09 -10.49
N LYS A 575 23.98 -11.76 -11.07
CA LYS A 575 22.69 -12.32 -10.66
C LYS A 575 22.66 -13.84 -10.75
N ASP A 576 23.16 -14.40 -11.86
CA ASP A 576 23.25 -15.85 -12.04
C ASP A 576 24.30 -16.47 -11.09
N PHE A 577 25.43 -15.79 -10.91
CA PHE A 577 26.48 -16.17 -9.94
C PHE A 577 25.96 -16.26 -8.50
N LEU A 578 25.37 -15.18 -7.96
CA LEU A 578 24.87 -15.13 -6.57
C LEU A 578 23.81 -16.21 -6.32
N LYS A 579 22.94 -16.48 -7.30
CA LYS A 579 21.93 -17.53 -7.20
C LYS A 579 22.54 -18.93 -7.03
N LYS A 580 23.67 -19.20 -7.66
CA LYS A 580 24.38 -20.48 -7.58
C LYS A 580 25.19 -20.58 -6.30
N LEU A 581 25.85 -19.50 -5.93
CA LEU A 581 26.67 -19.37 -4.73
C LEU A 581 25.87 -19.63 -3.46
N LYS A 582 24.55 -19.35 -3.44
CA LYS A 582 23.65 -19.71 -2.32
C LYS A 582 23.63 -21.21 -1.97
N LYS A 583 24.17 -22.08 -2.83
CA LYS A 583 24.31 -23.52 -2.57
C LYS A 583 25.64 -23.89 -1.93
N CYS A 584 26.61 -22.98 -1.95
CA CYS A 584 27.90 -23.14 -1.27
C CYS A 584 27.73 -22.97 0.24
N THR A 585 28.80 -23.16 1.00
CA THR A 585 28.80 -22.86 2.43
C THR A 585 28.62 -21.36 2.66
N ALA A 586 28.09 -20.99 3.84
CA ALA A 586 27.88 -19.58 4.19
C ALA A 586 29.19 -18.77 4.17
N ALA A 587 30.31 -19.37 4.57
CA ALA A 587 31.62 -18.74 4.57
C ALA A 587 32.14 -18.47 3.15
N GLU A 588 32.01 -19.44 2.24
CA GLU A 588 32.36 -19.26 0.83
C GLU A 588 31.49 -18.20 0.16
N PHE A 589 30.17 -18.23 0.43
CA PHE A 589 29.25 -17.21 -0.07
C PHE A 589 29.70 -15.81 0.34
N ALA A 590 29.93 -15.60 1.64
CA ALA A 590 30.34 -14.30 2.16
C ALA A 590 31.67 -13.83 1.54
N LYS A 591 32.68 -14.71 1.45
CA LYS A 591 33.98 -14.38 0.85
C LYS A 591 33.85 -13.95 -0.60
N CYS A 592 33.17 -14.76 -1.42
CA CYS A 592 32.96 -14.49 -2.84
C CYS A 592 32.12 -13.23 -3.08
N GLU A 593 31.08 -13.02 -2.28
CA GLU A 593 30.25 -11.82 -2.34
C GLU A 593 31.05 -10.56 -2.03
N THR A 594 31.85 -10.55 -0.95
CA THR A 594 32.71 -9.42 -0.60
C THR A 594 33.71 -9.10 -1.72
N ILE A 595 34.33 -10.11 -2.34
CA ILE A 595 35.24 -9.89 -3.48
C ILE A 595 34.49 -9.23 -4.66
N MET A 596 33.28 -9.69 -5.00
CA MET A 596 32.49 -9.07 -6.08
C MET A 596 32.09 -7.64 -5.75
N VAL A 597 31.74 -7.35 -4.50
CA VAL A 597 31.41 -6.01 -4.04
C VAL A 597 32.59 -5.06 -4.23
N GLU A 598 33.78 -5.44 -3.79
CA GLU A 598 34.99 -4.60 -3.86
C GLU A 598 35.61 -4.52 -5.27
N THR A 599 35.55 -5.60 -6.05
CA THR A 599 36.19 -5.66 -7.37
C THR A 599 35.30 -5.13 -8.49
N VAL A 600 33.99 -5.32 -8.39
CA VAL A 600 33.04 -4.97 -9.48
C VAL A 600 32.13 -3.83 -9.08
N TRP A 601 31.39 -3.98 -7.97
CA TRP A 601 30.26 -3.09 -7.69
C TRP A 601 30.64 -1.72 -7.21
N LYS A 602 31.59 -1.64 -6.28
CA LYS A 602 32.09 -0.38 -5.76
C LYS A 602 32.78 0.45 -6.85
N PRO A 603 33.71 -0.10 -7.68
CA PRO A 603 34.25 0.63 -8.84
C PRO A 603 33.18 1.03 -9.87
N THR A 604 32.20 0.16 -10.16
CA THR A 604 31.11 0.50 -11.10
C THR A 604 30.27 1.65 -10.57
N MET A 605 29.85 1.62 -9.30
CA MET A 605 29.09 2.71 -8.69
C MET A 605 29.89 4.01 -8.68
N ASP A 606 31.16 3.95 -8.31
CA ASP A 606 32.04 5.13 -8.26
C ASP A 606 32.18 5.78 -9.64
N THR A 607 32.40 4.99 -10.69
CA THR A 607 32.45 5.46 -12.08
C THR A 607 31.13 6.07 -12.55
N LEU A 608 29.97 5.54 -12.13
CA LEU A 608 28.67 6.13 -12.47
C LEU A 608 28.43 7.48 -11.74
N ILE A 609 28.90 7.62 -10.50
CA ILE A 609 28.87 8.90 -9.77
C ILE A 609 29.86 9.90 -10.38
N GLU A 610 31.05 9.44 -10.80
CA GLU A 610 32.01 10.24 -11.56
C GLU A 610 31.42 10.76 -12.87
N ALA A 611 30.78 9.88 -13.65
CA ALA A 611 30.13 10.24 -14.89
C ALA A 611 29.04 11.29 -14.67
N GLU A 612 28.25 11.16 -13.60
CA GLU A 612 27.25 12.17 -13.23
C GLU A 612 27.91 13.52 -12.86
N ALA A 613 29.01 13.50 -12.10
CA ALA A 613 29.76 14.69 -11.74
C ALA A 613 30.36 15.39 -12.98
N ILE A 614 30.93 14.63 -13.93
CA ILE A 614 31.46 15.16 -15.20
C ILE A 614 30.37 15.84 -16.02
N VAL A 615 29.17 15.24 -16.08
CA VAL A 615 28.03 15.85 -16.80
C VAL A 615 27.53 17.10 -16.10
N ARG A 616 27.50 17.13 -14.76
CA ARG A 616 27.08 18.29 -13.95
C ARG A 616 28.08 19.46 -14.00
N ASN A 617 29.39 19.17 -14.04
CA ASN A 617 30.48 20.14 -14.05
C ASN A 617 31.50 19.80 -15.15
N PRO A 618 31.26 20.15 -16.43
CA PRO A 618 32.17 19.85 -17.52
C PRO A 618 33.52 20.58 -17.35
N THR A 619 34.63 19.88 -17.58
CA THR A 619 36.01 20.27 -17.24
C THR A 619 36.62 21.47 -17.99
N SER A 620 35.85 22.26 -18.75
CA SER A 620 36.37 23.43 -19.49
C SER A 620 35.82 24.74 -18.94
N ASP A 621 36.72 25.68 -18.65
CA ASP A 621 36.37 27.06 -18.25
C ASP A 621 35.55 27.83 -19.31
N ALA A 622 35.55 27.37 -20.57
CA ALA A 622 34.72 27.94 -21.65
C ALA A 622 33.25 27.46 -21.64
N LEU A 623 32.86 26.52 -20.78
CA LEU A 623 31.57 25.80 -20.84
C LEU A 623 30.65 26.00 -19.62
N ARG A 624 30.89 27.02 -18.78
CA ARG A 624 30.17 27.27 -17.51
C ARG A 624 28.75 27.86 -17.65
N SER A 625 28.12 27.84 -18.82
CA SER A 625 26.73 28.29 -18.99
C SER A 625 25.73 27.13 -18.76
N SER A 626 24.60 27.43 -18.14
CA SER A 626 23.54 26.45 -17.81
C SER A 626 22.89 25.76 -19.03
N SER A 627 23.19 26.20 -20.25
CA SER A 627 22.66 25.67 -21.53
C SER A 627 23.31 24.35 -21.99
N HIS A 628 24.48 23.98 -21.46
CA HIS A 628 25.20 22.78 -21.92
C HIS A 628 24.96 21.55 -21.04
N PHE A 629 24.67 21.74 -19.75
CA PHE A 629 24.15 20.68 -18.87
C PHE A 629 22.90 20.04 -19.51
N SER A 630 21.93 20.84 -19.93
CA SER A 630 20.72 20.35 -20.65
C SER A 630 21.02 19.66 -21.98
N SER A 631 22.15 19.98 -22.62
CA SER A 631 22.53 19.40 -23.91
C SER A 631 22.93 17.93 -23.80
N LEU A 632 23.50 17.46 -22.67
CA LEU A 632 23.95 16.06 -22.48
C LEU A 632 22.91 15.15 -21.79
N ILE A 633 22.05 15.68 -20.92
CA ILE A 633 21.01 14.92 -20.20
C ILE A 633 19.63 14.97 -20.89
N GLY A 634 19.52 15.68 -22.01
CA GLY A 634 18.27 15.84 -22.74
C GLY A 634 17.15 16.47 -21.88
N ARG A 635 15.89 16.16 -22.20
CA ARG A 635 14.72 16.76 -21.52
C ARG A 635 14.53 16.28 -20.06
N SER A 636 15.16 15.18 -19.64
CA SER A 636 14.89 14.51 -18.36
C SER A 636 15.47 15.22 -17.13
N ARG A 637 16.47 16.10 -17.31
CA ARG A 637 17.26 16.74 -16.23
C ARG A 637 17.92 15.77 -15.22
N LYS A 638 17.83 14.44 -15.42
CA LYS A 638 18.45 13.39 -14.60
C LYS A 638 19.42 12.57 -15.45
N PHE A 639 20.59 12.26 -14.89
CA PHE A 639 21.55 11.38 -15.53
C PHE A 639 21.10 9.92 -15.41
N GLU A 640 20.82 9.26 -16.53
CA GLU A 640 20.24 7.91 -16.55
C GLU A 640 21.16 6.81 -16.01
N ALA A 641 22.46 7.09 -15.93
CA ALA A 641 23.51 6.17 -15.49
C ALA A 641 24.14 6.64 -14.16
N SER A 642 23.33 7.04 -13.18
CA SER A 642 23.81 7.47 -11.86
C SER A 642 24.22 6.30 -10.96
N GLY A 643 24.98 6.54 -9.89
CA GLY A 643 25.29 5.51 -8.88
C GLY A 643 24.04 4.83 -8.29
N LEU A 644 22.94 5.57 -8.17
CA LEU A 644 21.64 5.07 -7.73
C LEU A 644 21.08 3.98 -8.65
N PHE A 645 21.36 4.03 -9.96
CA PHE A 645 20.93 3.01 -10.91
C PHE A 645 21.54 1.64 -10.59
N ALA A 646 22.85 1.58 -10.37
CA ALA A 646 23.54 0.34 -10.04
C ALA A 646 23.05 -0.24 -8.71
N TYR A 647 22.88 0.60 -7.69
CA TYR A 647 22.33 0.16 -6.41
C TYR A 647 20.91 -0.38 -6.55
N LYS A 648 20.04 0.35 -7.28
CA LYS A 648 18.65 -0.07 -7.55
C LYS A 648 18.58 -1.47 -8.13
N LYS A 649 19.45 -1.77 -9.11
CA LYS A 649 19.52 -3.09 -9.70
C LYS A 649 19.92 -4.13 -8.66
N LEU A 650 21.03 -3.91 -7.95
CA LEU A 650 21.56 -4.86 -6.96
C LEU A 650 20.59 -5.19 -5.84
N ALA A 651 19.79 -4.23 -5.38
CA ALA A 651 18.78 -4.45 -4.36
C ALA A 651 17.74 -5.52 -4.75
N TYR A 652 17.55 -5.78 -6.05
CA TYR A 652 16.67 -6.85 -6.56
C TYR A 652 17.38 -8.21 -6.75
N THR A 653 18.61 -8.37 -6.26
CA THR A 653 19.38 -9.62 -6.38
C THR A 653 19.37 -10.42 -5.10
N SER A 654 20.20 -11.47 -5.10
CA SER A 654 20.43 -12.35 -3.96
C SER A 654 21.57 -11.89 -3.06
N ILE A 655 22.03 -10.64 -3.21
CA ILE A 655 23.06 -10.04 -2.37
C ILE A 655 22.60 -10.03 -0.90
N SER A 656 23.53 -10.23 0.03
CA SER A 656 23.22 -10.19 1.46
C SER A 656 22.81 -8.78 1.89
N PRO A 657 21.84 -8.66 2.82
CA PRO A 657 21.43 -7.35 3.34
C PRO A 657 22.57 -6.53 3.93
N VAL A 658 23.57 -7.20 4.54
CA VAL A 658 24.75 -6.55 5.12
C VAL A 658 25.58 -5.86 4.04
N GLN A 659 25.85 -6.55 2.93
CA GLN A 659 26.57 -5.96 1.79
C GLN A 659 25.74 -4.89 1.08
N LEU A 660 24.41 -5.06 1.02
CA LEU A 660 23.52 -4.03 0.49
C LEU A 660 23.56 -2.76 1.34
N ALA A 661 23.50 -2.87 2.67
CA ALA A 661 23.65 -1.73 3.58
C ALA A 661 25.03 -1.07 3.49
N TYR A 662 26.10 -1.87 3.35
CA TYR A 662 27.46 -1.37 3.10
C TYR A 662 27.53 -0.53 1.82
N LEU A 663 26.99 -1.04 0.71
CA LEU A 663 26.92 -0.33 -0.57
C LEU A 663 26.04 0.93 -0.49
N ALA A 664 24.95 0.90 0.29
CA ALA A 664 24.10 2.07 0.50
C ALA A 664 24.87 3.18 1.20
N ARG A 665 25.62 2.87 2.27
CA ARG A 665 26.47 3.85 2.95
C ARG A 665 27.53 4.40 2.00
N PHE A 666 28.25 3.54 1.28
CA PHE A 666 29.23 3.97 0.28
C PHE A 666 28.63 4.90 -0.78
N LEU A 667 27.47 4.54 -1.33
CA LEU A 667 26.76 5.34 -2.32
C LEU A 667 26.40 6.72 -1.77
N LEU A 668 25.80 6.79 -0.58
CA LEU A 668 25.37 8.05 0.03
C LEU A 668 26.57 8.95 0.38
N ASP A 669 27.66 8.37 0.86
CA ASP A 669 28.88 9.11 1.19
C ASP A 669 29.57 9.64 -0.08
N GLN A 670 29.68 8.83 -1.15
CA GLN A 670 30.26 9.27 -2.42
C GLN A 670 29.39 10.29 -3.17
N MET A 671 28.06 10.12 -3.15
CA MET A 671 27.17 11.13 -3.71
C MET A 671 27.30 12.46 -2.97
N ARG A 672 27.36 12.42 -1.63
CA ARG A 672 27.56 13.62 -0.81
C ARG A 672 28.89 14.30 -1.12
N SER A 673 29.98 13.54 -1.28
CA SER A 673 31.31 14.09 -1.53
C SER A 673 31.48 14.64 -2.96
N ARG A 674 30.99 13.95 -4.00
CA ARG A 674 31.21 14.34 -5.40
C ARG A 674 30.13 15.26 -5.99
N LEU A 675 28.88 15.16 -5.52
CA LEU A 675 27.75 15.89 -6.09
C LEU A 675 27.27 17.07 -5.21
N GLY A 676 27.61 17.06 -3.92
CA GLY A 676 27.24 18.12 -2.96
C GLY A 676 25.79 18.08 -2.47
N ALA A 677 25.46 18.95 -1.51
CA ALA A 677 24.18 18.95 -0.79
C ALA A 677 22.96 19.21 -1.70
N GLU A 678 23.09 20.08 -2.70
CA GLU A 678 21.99 20.40 -3.62
C GLU A 678 21.60 19.19 -4.48
N ALA A 679 22.58 18.42 -4.95
CA ALA A 679 22.31 17.19 -5.67
C ALA A 679 21.64 16.12 -4.79
N MET A 680 22.03 16.03 -3.51
CA MET A 680 21.40 15.13 -2.55
C MET A 680 19.91 15.47 -2.36
N ARG A 681 19.55 16.77 -2.31
CA ARG A 681 18.14 17.22 -2.25
C ARG A 681 17.35 16.80 -3.49
N VAL A 682 17.92 16.96 -4.69
CA VAL A 682 17.28 16.52 -5.95
C VAL A 682 17.03 15.01 -5.98
N HIS A 683 17.91 14.22 -5.37
CA HIS A 683 17.81 12.76 -5.31
C HIS A 683 17.09 12.21 -4.08
N MET A 684 16.45 13.06 -3.27
CA MET A 684 15.91 12.62 -1.98
C MET A 684 14.89 11.48 -2.12
N GLY A 685 14.01 11.51 -3.13
CA GLY A 685 13.10 10.39 -3.40
C GLY A 685 13.83 9.06 -3.70
N ASP A 686 14.98 9.12 -4.38
CA ASP A 686 15.80 7.94 -4.66
C ASP A 686 16.55 7.44 -3.42
N ILE A 687 17.02 8.34 -2.56
CA ILE A 687 17.68 8.01 -1.29
C ILE A 687 16.69 7.35 -0.32
N VAL A 688 15.46 7.86 -0.22
CA VAL A 688 14.38 7.22 0.56
C VAL A 688 14.17 5.80 0.06
N TRP A 689 14.10 5.60 -1.26
CA TRP A 689 13.97 4.28 -1.85
C TRP A 689 15.16 3.34 -1.52
N VAL A 690 16.39 3.88 -1.48
CA VAL A 690 17.60 3.12 -1.08
C VAL A 690 17.45 2.57 0.34
N ILE A 691 16.92 3.38 1.27
CA ILE A 691 16.68 2.97 2.65
C ILE A 691 15.52 1.98 2.73
N GLU A 692 14.45 2.21 1.98
CA GLU A 692 13.31 1.28 1.89
C GLU A 692 13.72 -0.10 1.37
N SER A 693 14.67 -0.18 0.45
CA SER A 693 15.11 -1.48 -0.08
C SER A 693 15.82 -2.32 1.00
N ILE A 694 16.54 -1.67 1.93
CA ILE A 694 17.12 -2.32 3.11
C ILE A 694 16.02 -2.65 4.12
N ALA A 695 15.07 -1.73 4.35
CA ALA A 695 13.94 -1.91 5.26
C ALA A 695 13.01 -3.06 4.84
N ASN A 696 12.97 -3.39 3.54
CA ASN A 696 12.22 -4.50 2.97
C ASN A 696 13.08 -5.75 2.71
N SER A 697 14.36 -5.73 3.12
CA SER A 697 15.31 -6.83 2.93
C SER A 697 15.07 -7.97 3.93
N ASP A 698 15.96 -8.96 3.88
CA ASP A 698 15.94 -10.12 4.78
C ASP A 698 16.36 -9.79 6.23
N GLN A 699 17.02 -8.64 6.42
CA GLN A 699 17.43 -8.09 7.72
C GLN A 699 16.96 -6.63 7.81
N PRO A 700 15.66 -6.39 8.00
CA PRO A 700 15.09 -5.04 8.02
C PRO A 700 15.72 -4.12 9.06
N ALA A 701 16.22 -4.67 10.18
CA ALA A 701 16.88 -3.90 11.24
C ALA A 701 18.14 -3.13 10.77
N LEU A 702 18.78 -3.54 9.67
CA LEU A 702 19.91 -2.80 9.10
C LEU A 702 19.52 -1.42 8.56
N ALA A 703 18.22 -1.17 8.30
CA ALA A 703 17.74 0.13 7.87
C ALA A 703 17.64 1.14 9.02
N SER A 704 17.59 0.68 10.28
CA SER A 704 17.35 1.52 11.46
C SER A 704 18.33 2.71 11.59
N PRO A 705 19.66 2.52 11.39
CA PRO A 705 20.60 3.64 11.42
C PRO A 705 20.34 4.65 10.31
N PHE A 706 20.00 4.21 9.10
CA PHE A 706 19.71 5.11 7.98
C PHE A 706 18.43 5.92 8.20
N ILE A 707 17.37 5.29 8.72
CA ILE A 707 16.10 5.96 9.04
C ILE A 707 16.33 6.99 10.14
N ARG A 708 17.07 6.63 11.20
CA ARG A 708 17.45 7.56 12.26
C ARG A 708 18.29 8.72 11.72
N ASP A 709 19.34 8.42 10.96
CA ASP A 709 20.24 9.42 10.41
C ASP A 709 19.48 10.41 9.50
N LEU A 710 18.56 9.92 8.66
CA LEU A 710 17.74 10.76 7.79
C LEU A 710 16.74 11.63 8.57
N VAL A 711 16.02 11.05 9.53
CA VAL A 711 14.99 11.77 10.33
C VAL A 711 15.63 12.85 11.22
N LEU A 712 16.86 12.62 11.72
CA LEU A 712 17.49 13.50 12.70
C LEU A 712 18.59 14.43 12.13
N HIS A 713 19.26 14.08 11.03
CA HIS A 713 20.52 14.76 10.63
C HIS A 713 20.54 15.34 9.21
N ASP A 714 19.52 15.13 8.37
CA ASP A 714 19.58 15.63 6.99
C ASP A 714 18.97 17.04 6.85
N GLU A 715 19.82 18.03 6.54
CA GLU A 715 19.46 19.41 6.23
C GLU A 715 18.47 19.54 5.05
N GLY A 716 18.33 18.51 4.20
CA GLY A 716 17.30 18.43 3.16
C GLY A 716 15.99 17.74 3.60
N ALA A 717 16.02 16.89 4.63
CA ALA A 717 14.84 16.18 5.14
C ALA A 717 13.94 17.06 6.05
N ALA A 718 14.49 18.17 6.55
CA ALA A 718 13.74 19.18 7.28
C ALA A 718 12.54 19.73 6.47
N GLU A 719 12.52 19.58 5.14
CA GLU A 719 11.44 20.09 4.28
C GLU A 719 10.28 19.10 4.02
N SER A 720 10.37 17.79 4.29
CA SER A 720 9.25 16.86 4.01
C SER A 720 9.04 15.74 5.02
N SER A 721 8.10 15.95 5.95
CA SER A 721 7.60 14.91 6.88
C SER A 721 6.87 13.75 6.18
N ALA A 722 6.66 13.82 4.86
CA ALA A 722 6.12 12.72 4.08
C ALA A 722 7.07 11.51 4.09
N TRP A 723 8.39 11.74 4.01
CA TRP A 723 9.38 10.65 3.93
C TRP A 723 9.60 9.98 5.27
N HIS A 724 9.48 10.73 6.37
CA HIS A 724 9.53 10.16 7.72
C HIS A 724 8.40 9.15 7.93
N ARG A 725 7.17 9.48 7.49
CA ARG A 725 6.00 8.59 7.54
C ARG A 725 6.13 7.35 6.68
N GLN A 726 6.81 7.49 5.55
CA GLN A 726 7.06 6.37 4.65
C GLN A 726 8.08 5.39 5.27
N LEU A 727 9.19 5.91 5.83
CA LEU A 727 10.28 5.11 6.36
C LEU A 727 10.01 4.55 7.75
N LEU A 728 9.62 5.40 8.70
CA LEU A 728 9.18 5.00 10.04
C LEU A 728 7.68 4.70 9.99
N SER A 729 7.34 3.59 9.33
CA SER A 729 5.95 3.17 9.11
C SER A 729 5.59 1.92 9.91
N VAL A 730 4.28 1.72 10.10
CA VAL A 730 3.71 0.47 10.64
C VAL A 730 4.21 -0.75 9.84
N ALA A 731 4.36 -0.62 8.52
CA ALA A 731 4.83 -1.72 7.66
C ALA A 731 6.28 -2.12 7.97
N PHE A 732 7.18 -1.14 8.14
CA PHE A 732 8.56 -1.39 8.51
C PHE A 732 8.68 -1.96 9.93
N LEU A 733 8.02 -1.34 10.91
CA LEU A 733 8.04 -1.83 12.30
C LEU A 733 7.46 -3.24 12.41
N SER A 734 6.46 -3.58 11.59
CA SER A 734 5.87 -4.93 11.54
C SER A 734 6.81 -6.00 10.99
N SER A 735 7.87 -5.63 10.27
CA SER A 735 8.86 -6.58 9.74
C SER A 735 10.02 -6.83 10.72
N LEU A 736 10.19 -5.97 11.73
CA LEU A 736 11.23 -6.10 12.74
C LEU A 736 10.85 -7.16 13.78
N PRO A 737 11.81 -7.98 14.27
CA PRO A 737 11.63 -8.76 15.49
C PRO A 737 11.19 -7.87 16.65
N ALA A 738 10.41 -8.42 17.60
CA ALA A 738 9.80 -7.63 18.67
C ALA A 738 10.80 -6.75 19.43
N LYS A 739 11.97 -7.33 19.77
CA LYS A 739 13.07 -6.61 20.42
C LYS A 739 13.61 -5.44 19.58
N ALA A 740 13.85 -5.66 18.29
CA ALA A 740 14.38 -4.62 17.40
C ALA A 740 13.37 -3.49 17.15
N ALA A 741 12.07 -3.83 17.05
CA ALA A 741 10.99 -2.83 16.96
C ALA A 741 10.92 -1.97 18.24
N LYS A 742 11.09 -2.59 19.41
CA LYS A 742 11.16 -1.88 20.69
C LYS A 742 12.36 -0.95 20.76
N GLU A 743 13.55 -1.46 20.44
CA GLU A 743 14.79 -0.67 20.47
C GLU A 743 14.73 0.55 19.54
N ILE A 744 14.25 0.40 18.30
CA ILE A 744 14.17 1.55 17.39
C ILE A 744 13.14 2.59 17.86
N LEU A 745 11.99 2.17 18.40
CA LEU A 745 10.98 3.11 18.92
C LEU A 745 11.50 3.87 20.15
N GLN A 746 12.19 3.17 21.06
CA GLN A 746 12.84 3.80 22.23
C GLN A 746 13.94 4.76 21.81
N ASN A 747 14.83 4.33 20.91
CA ASN A 747 15.93 5.16 20.40
C ASN A 747 15.41 6.40 19.67
N MET A 748 14.37 6.24 18.84
CA MET A 748 13.75 7.35 18.12
C MET A 748 13.02 8.29 19.08
N GLY A 749 12.24 7.75 20.02
CA GLY A 749 11.53 8.55 21.02
C GLY A 749 12.48 9.38 21.90
N GLY A 750 13.55 8.75 22.39
CA GLY A 750 14.59 9.45 23.16
C GLY A 750 15.31 10.51 22.34
N ALA A 751 15.69 10.20 21.10
CA ALA A 751 16.36 11.17 20.23
C ALA A 751 15.44 12.35 19.83
N MET A 752 14.15 12.11 19.60
CA MET A 752 13.17 13.17 19.34
C MET A 752 12.94 14.04 20.58
N THR A 753 12.86 13.44 21.76
CA THR A 753 12.72 14.16 23.04
C THR A 753 13.92 15.09 23.27
N GLU A 754 15.13 14.58 23.10
CA GLU A 754 16.37 15.37 23.20
C GLU A 754 16.40 16.52 22.19
N ARG A 755 15.95 16.28 20.94
CA ARG A 755 15.86 17.34 19.92
C ARG A 755 14.82 18.39 20.25
N LEU A 756 13.65 18.02 20.78
CA LEU A 756 12.65 18.98 21.25
C LEU A 756 13.21 19.83 22.39
N ARG A 757 13.93 19.23 23.35
CA ARG A 757 14.60 19.97 24.43
C ARG A 757 15.60 20.98 23.88
N GLN A 758 16.49 20.58 22.97
CA GLN A 758 17.46 21.47 22.33
C GLN A 758 16.79 22.63 21.57
N GLN A 759 15.67 22.38 20.89
CA GLN A 759 14.90 23.44 20.25
C GLN A 759 14.30 24.42 21.26
N ASN A 760 13.74 23.91 22.34
CA ASN A 760 13.18 24.71 23.43
C ASN A 760 14.28 25.59 24.07
N GLU A 761 15.47 25.06 24.31
CA GLU A 761 16.63 25.80 24.85
C GLU A 761 17.11 26.92 23.90
N ILE A 762 17.10 26.68 22.58
CA ILE A 762 17.46 27.70 21.59
C ILE A 762 16.42 28.82 21.56
N MET A 763 15.13 28.47 21.55
CA MET A 763 14.04 29.45 21.57
C MET A 763 14.10 30.32 22.83
N ASP A 764 14.30 29.71 24.01
CA ASP A 764 14.38 30.45 25.28
C ASP A 764 15.57 31.43 25.29
N LYS A 765 16.71 31.07 24.68
CA LYS A 765 17.87 31.97 24.56
C LYS A 765 17.65 33.12 23.57
N GLU A 766 16.94 32.86 22.47
CA GLU A 766 16.55 33.90 21.50
C GLU A 766 15.53 34.87 22.12
N GLU A 767 14.56 34.37 22.92
CA GLU A 767 13.55 35.17 23.62
C GLU A 767 14.13 35.98 24.80
N ALA A 768 15.11 35.44 25.53
CA ALA A 768 15.79 36.13 26.64
C ALA A 768 16.78 37.23 26.20
N GLY A 769 16.86 37.54 24.90
CA GLY A 769 17.69 38.63 24.36
C GLY A 769 19.20 38.43 24.49
N GLN A 770 19.66 37.23 24.84
CA GLN A 770 21.09 36.90 25.05
C GLN A 770 21.85 36.63 23.74
N SER A 771 21.18 36.68 22.58
CA SER A 771 21.80 36.62 21.26
C SER A 771 21.88 38.00 20.61
N LYS A 772 22.63 38.91 21.24
CA LYS A 772 23.19 40.07 20.55
C LYS A 772 24.71 39.92 20.49
N GLU A 773 25.24 40.17 19.29
CA GLU A 773 26.65 40.16 18.85
C GLU A 773 27.18 38.83 18.28
N ALA A 774 27.12 38.69 16.95
CA ALA A 774 28.22 39.16 16.10
C ALA A 774 27.76 39.23 14.63
N ASP A 775 27.78 40.44 14.07
CA ASP A 775 27.80 40.67 12.63
C ASP A 775 29.11 40.13 12.03
N GLY A 776 29.02 39.56 10.82
CA GLY A 776 30.16 39.34 9.94
C GLY A 776 30.67 37.90 9.87
N GLU A 777 30.43 37.29 8.70
CA GLU A 777 31.06 36.06 8.18
C GLU A 777 30.54 34.69 8.66
N ALA A 778 30.14 33.91 7.64
CA ALA A 778 29.63 32.55 7.66
C ALA A 778 28.31 32.31 8.42
N LYS A 779 27.21 32.21 7.65
CA LYS A 779 26.01 31.43 8.00
C LYS A 779 26.44 30.01 8.39
N LYS A 780 26.85 29.79 9.65
CA LYS A 780 26.95 28.45 10.22
C LYS A 780 25.54 27.88 10.22
N THR A 781 25.40 26.77 9.51
CA THR A 781 24.18 25.98 9.35
C THR A 781 23.46 25.80 10.68
N ARG A 782 22.32 26.47 10.84
CA ARG A 782 21.39 26.24 11.97
C ARG A 782 21.03 24.76 11.96
N THR A 783 21.15 24.08 13.11
CA THR A 783 20.73 22.69 13.26
C THR A 783 19.25 22.54 12.89
N PRO A 784 18.87 21.56 12.05
CA PRO A 784 17.51 21.50 11.53
C PRO A 784 16.49 21.21 12.63
N TRP A 785 15.39 21.96 12.63
CA TRP A 785 14.27 21.78 13.55
C TRP A 785 13.48 20.49 13.22
N ILE A 786 13.11 19.70 14.25
CA ILE A 786 12.17 18.59 14.07
C ILE A 786 10.77 19.11 13.81
N LYS A 787 10.10 18.53 12.81
CA LYS A 787 8.74 18.92 12.42
C LYS A 787 7.69 18.35 13.35
N VAL A 788 6.69 19.17 13.67
CA VAL A 788 5.44 18.80 14.38
C VAL A 788 4.83 17.51 13.83
N THR A 789 4.69 17.43 12.50
CA THR A 789 4.09 16.26 11.82
C THR A 789 4.90 14.96 11.98
N THR A 790 6.20 15.06 12.27
CA THR A 790 7.07 13.90 12.53
C THR A 790 6.86 13.36 13.95
N VAL A 791 6.74 14.25 14.94
CA VAL A 791 6.43 13.86 16.33
C VAL A 791 5.01 13.27 16.42
N LYS A 792 4.03 13.89 15.75
CA LYS A 792 2.66 13.36 15.64
C LYS A 792 2.62 11.96 15.06
N MET A 793 3.40 11.70 14.00
CA MET A 793 3.50 10.38 13.39
C MET A 793 3.97 9.34 14.41
N LEU A 794 5.02 9.62 15.18
CA LEU A 794 5.51 8.69 16.19
C LEU A 794 4.45 8.44 17.27
N ALA A 795 3.77 9.49 17.75
CA ALA A 795 2.70 9.36 18.73
C ALA A 795 1.56 8.45 18.22
N GLN A 796 1.14 8.63 16.95
CA GLN A 796 0.11 7.80 16.31
C GLN A 796 0.54 6.34 16.14
N ILE A 797 1.83 6.08 15.87
CA ILE A 797 2.37 4.71 15.79
C ILE A 797 2.28 4.01 17.15
N LEU A 798 2.47 4.76 18.25
CA LEU A 798 2.45 4.24 19.61
C LEU A 798 1.03 4.02 20.16
N GLN A 799 0.02 4.69 19.61
CA GLN A 799 -1.36 4.69 20.13
C GLN A 799 -1.98 3.30 20.34
N ASN A 800 -1.71 2.34 19.45
CA ASN A 800 -2.35 1.00 19.51
C ASN A 800 -1.44 -0.10 20.09
N ASN A 801 -0.26 0.26 20.62
CA ASN A 801 0.66 -0.70 21.27
C ASN A 801 1.00 -1.95 20.41
N LEU A 802 0.98 -1.81 19.08
CA LEU A 802 1.14 -2.95 18.16
C LEU A 802 2.54 -3.57 18.21
N PHE A 803 3.55 -2.77 18.56
CA PHE A 803 4.97 -3.14 18.47
C PHE A 803 5.65 -3.27 19.83
N ILE A 804 5.13 -2.60 20.85
CA ILE A 804 5.67 -2.58 22.21
C ILE A 804 4.51 -2.57 23.21
N ASN A 805 4.76 -3.00 24.44
CA ASN A 805 3.75 -3.01 25.48
C ASN A 805 3.27 -1.59 25.84
N ALA A 806 2.06 -1.52 26.40
CA ALA A 806 1.39 -0.26 26.71
C ALA A 806 2.23 0.66 27.62
N SER A 807 2.91 0.10 28.63
CA SER A 807 3.80 0.86 29.52
C SER A 807 4.92 1.55 28.75
N SER A 808 5.64 0.82 27.89
CA SER A 808 6.76 1.39 27.11
C SER A 808 6.28 2.46 26.12
N SER A 809 5.10 2.28 25.51
CA SER A 809 4.48 3.30 24.66
C SER A 809 4.17 4.57 25.45
N CYS A 810 3.55 4.42 26.62
CA CYS A 810 3.21 5.53 27.50
C CYS A 810 4.46 6.27 27.97
N ASP A 811 5.53 5.57 28.36
CA ASP A 811 6.80 6.20 28.77
C ASP A 811 7.37 7.11 27.66
N ILE A 812 7.39 6.62 26.42
CA ILE A 812 7.86 7.41 25.26
C ILE A 812 6.94 8.60 25.01
N LEU A 813 5.62 8.39 25.05
CA LEU A 813 4.62 9.44 24.85
C LEU A 813 4.72 10.52 25.93
N ILE A 814 4.88 10.15 27.20
CA ILE A 814 5.04 11.07 28.34
C ILE A 814 6.35 11.84 28.23
N GLY A 815 7.45 11.18 27.84
CA GLY A 815 8.74 11.84 27.58
C GLY A 815 8.62 12.91 26.48
N LEU A 816 7.94 12.59 25.38
CA LEU A 816 7.66 13.56 24.32
C LEU A 816 6.73 14.69 24.79
N LEU A 817 5.73 14.37 25.62
CA LEU A 817 4.78 15.34 26.15
C LEU A 817 5.46 16.37 27.06
N ALA A 818 6.42 15.92 27.87
CA ALA A 818 7.18 16.78 28.79
C ALA A 818 7.90 17.92 28.06
N GLU A 819 8.40 17.67 26.85
CA GLU A 819 9.14 18.64 26.05
C GLU A 819 8.29 19.33 24.95
N ALA A 820 7.03 18.91 24.76
CA ALA A 820 6.19 19.42 23.68
C ALA A 820 5.66 20.83 23.99
N ARG A 821 5.97 21.84 23.18
CA ARG A 821 5.33 23.17 23.25
C ARG A 821 4.18 23.34 22.25
N HIS A 822 4.23 22.67 21.11
CA HIS A 822 3.24 22.85 20.04
C HIS A 822 1.92 22.13 20.33
N ILE A 823 0.79 22.84 20.17
CA ILE A 823 -0.57 22.37 20.50
C ILE A 823 -0.95 21.04 19.83
N ASP A 824 -0.70 20.89 18.51
CA ASP A 824 -0.99 19.63 17.81
C ASP A 824 -0.25 18.41 18.35
N ILE A 825 0.98 18.59 18.87
CA ILE A 825 1.76 17.50 19.45
C ILE A 825 1.07 17.05 20.75
N ARG A 826 0.74 18.02 21.62
CA ARG A 826 0.01 17.79 22.87
C ARG A 826 -1.31 17.08 22.63
N ILE A 827 -2.14 17.57 21.69
CA ILE A 827 -3.44 16.95 21.33
C ILE A 827 -3.25 15.49 20.92
N THR A 828 -2.29 15.23 20.01
CA THR A 828 -2.06 13.87 19.49
C THR A 828 -1.58 12.92 20.59
N ILE A 829 -0.66 13.37 21.44
CA ILE A 829 -0.15 12.56 22.55
C ILE A 829 -1.23 12.32 23.60
N THR A 830 -1.97 13.35 24.03
CA THR A 830 -3.08 13.23 24.99
C THR A 830 -4.14 12.25 24.50
N SER A 831 -4.55 12.35 23.23
CA SER A 831 -5.48 11.40 22.63
C SER A 831 -4.94 9.97 22.63
N SER A 832 -3.64 9.80 22.35
CA SER A 832 -2.99 8.49 22.36
C SER A 832 -2.91 7.88 23.76
N LEU A 833 -2.57 8.68 24.77
CA LEU A 833 -2.53 8.26 26.18
C LEU A 833 -3.93 7.87 26.70
N ILE A 834 -4.96 8.66 26.40
CA ILE A 834 -6.34 8.34 26.81
C ILE A 834 -6.86 7.10 26.08
N SER A 835 -6.49 6.91 24.80
CA SER A 835 -6.83 5.69 24.06
C SER A 835 -6.30 4.44 24.75
N ALA A 836 -5.10 4.49 25.33
CA ALA A 836 -4.55 3.38 26.11
C ALA A 836 -5.35 3.08 27.39
N MET A 837 -6.01 4.07 28.00
CA MET A 837 -6.92 3.86 29.14
C MET A 837 -8.29 3.30 28.72
N GLN A 838 -8.72 3.53 27.49
CA GLN A 838 -9.99 3.02 26.97
C GLN A 838 -9.96 1.51 26.73
N GLU A 839 -8.77 0.89 26.69
CA GLU A 839 -8.64 -0.55 26.60
C GLU A 839 -9.07 -1.21 27.93
N PRO A 840 -10.00 -2.19 27.90
CA PRO A 840 -10.48 -2.86 29.11
C PRO A 840 -9.37 -3.53 29.93
N THR A 841 -8.31 -3.97 29.25
CA THR A 841 -7.17 -4.69 29.82
C THR A 841 -6.06 -3.78 30.37
N CYS A 842 -6.23 -2.45 30.35
CA CYS A 842 -5.20 -1.51 30.81
C CYS A 842 -4.97 -1.60 32.35
N PRO A 843 -3.72 -1.83 32.83
CA PRO A 843 -3.41 -1.99 34.25
C PRO A 843 -3.69 -0.75 35.11
N PRO A 844 -4.12 -0.89 36.38
CA PRO A 844 -4.40 0.24 37.28
C PRO A 844 -3.21 1.19 37.49
N GLU A 845 -1.99 0.65 37.59
CA GLU A 845 -0.77 1.44 37.78
C GLU A 845 -0.51 2.32 36.56
N LEU A 846 -0.74 1.77 35.35
CA LEU A 846 -0.59 2.51 34.10
C LEU A 846 -1.65 3.59 33.95
N ARG A 847 -2.91 3.32 34.35
CA ARG A 847 -3.98 4.32 34.38
C ARG A 847 -3.61 5.50 35.27
N SER A 848 -3.10 5.24 36.48
CA SER A 848 -2.63 6.29 37.38
C SER A 848 -1.49 7.08 36.76
N HIS A 849 -0.49 6.40 36.20
CA HIS A 849 0.67 7.05 35.59
C HIS A 849 0.27 8.00 34.43
N ILE A 850 -0.70 7.60 33.61
CA ILE A 850 -1.23 8.44 32.54
C ILE A 850 -1.93 9.67 33.13
N LEU A 851 -2.80 9.49 34.12
CA LEU A 851 -3.53 10.59 34.76
C LEU A 851 -2.58 11.59 35.44
N ASP A 852 -1.55 11.11 36.13
CA ASP A 852 -0.52 11.94 36.76
C ASP A 852 0.24 12.77 35.70
N ALA A 853 0.53 12.19 34.54
CA ALA A 853 1.15 12.90 33.43
C ALA A 853 0.23 13.96 32.81
N LEU A 854 -1.07 13.67 32.68
CA LEU A 854 -2.07 14.65 32.22
C LEU A 854 -2.20 15.81 33.22
N GLU A 855 -2.24 15.51 34.52
CA GLU A 855 -2.26 16.51 35.57
C GLU A 855 -1.01 17.42 35.50
N LYS A 856 0.17 16.82 35.38
CA LYS A 856 1.43 17.57 35.37
C LYS A 856 1.63 18.42 34.11
N TYR A 857 1.33 17.87 32.94
CA TYR A 857 1.73 18.49 31.66
C TYR A 857 0.59 19.11 30.85
N ILE A 858 -0.67 18.70 31.07
CA ILE A 858 -1.83 19.19 30.31
C ILE A 858 -2.68 20.18 31.11
N VAL A 859 -2.97 19.90 32.39
CA VAL A 859 -3.82 20.78 33.22
C VAL A 859 -3.31 22.23 33.26
N PRO A 860 -2.00 22.52 33.44
CA PRO A 860 -1.51 23.90 33.40
C PRO A 860 -1.74 24.61 32.06
N VAL A 861 -1.64 23.88 30.93
CA VAL A 861 -1.84 24.45 29.59
C VAL A 861 -3.31 24.72 29.31
N VAL A 862 -4.19 23.81 29.73
CA VAL A 862 -5.64 23.97 29.62
C VAL A 862 -6.15 25.12 30.51
N ALA A 863 -5.49 25.35 31.64
CA ALA A 863 -5.82 26.44 32.55
C ALA A 863 -5.31 27.82 32.09
N ASP A 864 -4.44 27.88 31.09
CA ASP A 864 -3.80 29.12 30.67
C ASP A 864 -4.75 30.06 29.89
N LEU A 865 -4.33 31.29 29.67
CA LEU A 865 -5.05 32.28 28.84
C LEU A 865 -5.14 31.88 27.37
N ASN A 866 -4.21 31.04 26.91
CA ASN A 866 -4.14 30.56 25.54
C ASN A 866 -3.41 29.22 25.48
N GLU A 867 -4.11 28.13 25.15
CA GLU A 867 -3.51 26.79 25.08
C GLU A 867 -2.37 26.66 24.03
N ARG A 868 -2.29 27.59 23.07
CA ARG A 868 -1.23 27.62 22.05
C ARG A 868 0.06 28.29 22.55
N ARG A 869 -0.01 29.07 23.64
CA ARG A 869 1.12 29.82 24.20
C ARG A 869 1.01 29.82 25.73
N SER A 870 1.85 29.03 26.37
CA SER A 870 1.92 28.99 27.83
C SER A 870 2.60 30.24 28.40
N MET A 871 2.05 30.79 29.48
CA MET A 871 2.59 31.87 30.27
C MET A 871 3.41 31.32 31.44
N ARG A 872 4.66 31.76 31.59
CA ARG A 872 5.46 31.50 32.79
C ARG A 872 5.19 32.59 33.83
N GLU A 873 5.55 32.34 35.09
CA GLU A 873 5.46 33.38 36.13
C GLU A 873 6.35 34.60 35.83
N GLU A 874 7.47 34.40 35.13
CA GLU A 874 8.31 35.49 34.62
C GLU A 874 7.54 36.37 33.62
N ASP A 875 6.79 35.75 32.69
CA ASP A 875 5.95 36.47 31.73
C ASP A 875 4.82 37.25 32.42
N TRP A 876 4.24 36.67 33.48
CA TRP A 876 3.24 37.33 34.28
C TRP A 876 3.80 38.53 35.06
N THR A 877 5.00 38.39 35.62
CA THR A 877 5.69 39.47 36.34
C THR A 877 6.04 40.62 35.39
N ALA A 878 6.52 40.30 34.18
CA ALA A 878 6.79 41.30 33.15
C ALA A 878 5.51 42.02 32.68
N ALA A 879 4.38 41.31 32.58
CA ALA A 879 3.09 41.90 32.22
C ALA A 879 2.48 42.79 33.32
N GLU A 880 2.96 42.68 34.56
CA GLU A 880 2.57 43.49 35.71
C GLU A 880 3.35 44.82 35.80
N GLU A 881 4.42 45.00 35.02
CA GLU A 881 5.17 46.26 34.96
C GLU A 881 4.36 47.38 34.29
N ASP A 882 4.50 48.61 34.80
CA ASP A 882 3.72 49.75 34.32
C ASP A 882 4.04 50.08 32.85
N GLY A 883 3.01 50.06 32.00
CA GLY A 883 3.13 50.27 30.55
C GLY A 883 3.37 49.01 29.70
N ALA A 884 3.48 47.81 30.30
CA ALA A 884 3.69 46.55 29.57
C ALA A 884 2.49 46.11 28.71
N ASP A 885 2.72 45.21 27.75
CA ASP A 885 1.68 44.64 26.90
C ASP A 885 0.85 43.56 27.60
N LEU A 886 -0.46 43.54 27.32
CA LEU A 886 -1.35 42.56 27.93
C LEU A 886 -1.08 41.17 27.34
N PRO A 887 -1.07 40.11 28.16
CA PRO A 887 -0.97 38.74 27.67
C PRO A 887 -2.06 38.41 26.65
N ALA A 888 -1.71 37.65 25.62
CA ALA A 888 -2.65 37.30 24.56
C ALA A 888 -3.64 36.22 25.02
N VAL A 889 -4.94 36.53 24.93
CA VAL A 889 -6.02 35.60 25.27
C VAL A 889 -6.58 34.95 24.01
N SER A 890 -6.95 33.66 24.09
CA SER A 890 -7.59 32.90 23.01
C SER A 890 -8.92 32.32 23.47
N GLU A 891 -9.95 32.43 22.64
CA GLU A 891 -11.22 31.73 22.84
C GLU A 891 -11.15 30.26 22.39
N GLU A 892 -10.20 29.90 21.51
CA GLU A 892 -9.98 28.52 21.09
C GLU A 892 -9.32 27.70 22.21
N THR A 893 -9.96 26.60 22.61
CA THR A 893 -9.51 25.69 23.68
C THR A 893 -9.53 24.22 23.23
N PRO A 894 -8.74 23.85 22.21
CA PRO A 894 -8.79 22.51 21.60
C PRO A 894 -8.40 21.35 22.54
N LEU A 895 -7.48 21.55 23.49
CA LEU A 895 -7.14 20.54 24.50
C LEU A 895 -8.25 20.39 25.53
N LEU A 896 -8.83 21.48 26.02
CA LEU A 896 -10.00 21.40 26.90
C LEU A 896 -11.14 20.65 26.21
N ALA A 897 -11.46 21.00 24.96
CA ALA A 897 -12.48 20.34 24.17
C ALA A 897 -12.21 18.84 24.01
N LEU A 898 -10.95 18.45 23.72
CA LEU A 898 -10.55 17.05 23.64
C LEU A 898 -10.79 16.33 24.97
N LEU A 899 -10.37 16.89 26.11
CA LEU A 899 -10.55 16.25 27.41
C LEU A 899 -12.04 16.05 27.74
N VAL A 900 -12.89 17.02 27.42
CA VAL A 900 -14.34 16.94 27.62
C VAL A 900 -14.96 15.86 26.73
N GLU A 901 -14.62 15.83 25.45
CA GLU A 901 -15.06 14.79 24.52
C GLU A 901 -14.67 13.39 25.03
N GLN A 902 -13.41 13.23 25.43
CA GLN A 902 -12.90 11.94 25.92
C GLN A 902 -13.54 11.52 27.25
N ALA A 903 -13.81 12.46 28.16
CA ALA A 903 -14.50 12.17 29.43
C ALA A 903 -15.93 11.66 29.24
N ASN A 904 -16.57 11.97 28.10
CA ASN A 904 -17.90 11.45 27.74
C ASN A 904 -17.86 10.13 26.96
N SER A 905 -16.68 9.58 26.70
CA SER A 905 -16.56 8.31 25.97
C SER A 905 -17.21 7.15 26.73
N ALA A 906 -18.10 6.42 26.05
CA ALA A 906 -18.72 5.21 26.59
C ALA A 906 -17.70 4.08 26.87
N ARG A 907 -16.47 4.19 26.33
CA ARG A 907 -15.41 3.18 26.50
C ARG A 907 -14.62 3.33 27.80
N LEU A 908 -14.67 4.50 28.46
CA LEU A 908 -14.02 4.69 29.76
C LEU A 908 -14.89 4.08 30.87
N ASN A 909 -14.25 3.47 31.86
CA ASN A 909 -14.92 3.08 33.10
C ASN A 909 -15.29 4.32 33.93
N GLU A 910 -16.17 4.15 34.91
CA GLU A 910 -16.70 5.27 35.70
C GLU A 910 -15.65 5.94 36.59
N ASP A 911 -14.64 5.20 37.08
CA ASP A 911 -13.57 5.75 37.91
C ASP A 911 -12.63 6.67 37.11
N ASP A 912 -12.25 6.26 35.90
CA ASP A 912 -11.42 7.06 35.01
C ASP A 912 -12.17 8.29 34.52
N LYS A 913 -13.48 8.17 34.23
CA LYS A 913 -14.33 9.34 33.93
C LYS A 913 -14.34 10.32 35.09
N ARG A 914 -14.50 9.83 36.33
CA ARG A 914 -14.48 10.67 37.53
C ARG A 914 -13.15 11.40 37.68
N ARG A 915 -12.01 10.69 37.56
CA ARG A 915 -10.67 11.30 37.68
C ARG A 915 -10.38 12.30 36.55
N LEU A 916 -10.73 11.97 35.31
CA LEU A 916 -10.56 12.88 34.18
C LEU A 916 -11.42 14.14 34.33
N ALA A 917 -12.66 13.99 34.80
CA ALA A 917 -13.51 15.12 35.14
C ALA A 917 -12.89 15.98 36.26
N GLN A 918 -12.30 15.38 37.31
CA GLN A 918 -11.59 16.12 38.35
C GLN A 918 -10.43 16.97 37.79
N LEU A 919 -9.66 16.44 36.83
CA LEU A 919 -8.61 17.20 36.15
C LEU A 919 -9.17 18.40 35.39
N ILE A 920 -10.28 18.21 34.66
CA ILE A 920 -10.98 19.29 33.94
C ILE A 920 -11.47 20.36 34.93
N MET A 921 -12.09 19.96 36.05
CA MET A 921 -12.58 20.90 37.06
C MET A 921 -11.43 21.68 37.73
N THR A 922 -10.29 21.03 37.93
CA THR A 922 -9.07 21.67 38.45
C THR A 922 -8.53 22.70 37.46
N ALA A 923 -8.49 22.36 36.16
CA ALA A 923 -8.07 23.27 35.11
C ALA A 923 -9.00 24.50 35.02
N LEU A 924 -10.32 24.32 35.14
CA LEU A 924 -11.29 25.43 35.15
C LEU A 924 -11.08 26.39 36.33
N LYS A 925 -10.81 25.85 37.53
CA LYS A 925 -10.51 26.67 38.71
C LYS A 925 -9.25 27.51 38.50
N GLN A 926 -8.18 26.90 37.98
CA GLN A 926 -6.94 27.63 37.69
C GLN A 926 -7.14 28.64 36.55
N SER A 927 -7.93 28.30 35.52
CA SER A 927 -8.30 29.24 34.44
C SER A 927 -9.06 30.46 34.98
N ALA A 928 -9.93 30.28 35.98
CA ALA A 928 -10.62 31.39 36.61
C ALA A 928 -9.67 32.33 37.38
N VAL A 929 -8.64 31.78 38.03
CA VAL A 929 -7.58 32.57 38.68
C VAL A 929 -6.79 33.37 37.64
N ASN A 930 -6.39 32.73 36.54
CA ASN A 930 -5.62 33.35 35.47
C ASN A 930 -6.43 34.46 34.76
N ASN A 931 -7.71 34.22 34.47
CA ASN A 931 -8.59 35.23 33.89
C ASN A 931 -8.80 36.41 34.85
N ALA A 932 -8.97 36.16 36.14
CA ALA A 932 -9.08 37.24 37.13
C ALA A 932 -7.81 38.10 37.22
N ARG A 933 -6.62 37.48 37.16
CA ARG A 933 -5.32 38.19 37.10
C ARG A 933 -5.25 39.04 35.83
N TRP A 934 -5.60 38.48 34.68
CA TRP A 934 -5.63 39.20 33.41
C TRP A 934 -6.62 40.38 33.42
N MET A 935 -7.82 40.21 33.98
CA MET A 935 -8.82 41.26 34.07
C MET A 935 -8.35 42.45 34.91
N LYS A 936 -7.63 42.20 36.01
CA LYS A 936 -7.02 43.26 36.82
C LYS A 936 -5.98 44.05 36.02
N LEU A 937 -5.13 43.39 35.25
CA LEU A 937 -4.17 44.04 34.36
C LEU A 937 -4.87 44.87 33.27
N PHE A 938 -5.93 44.33 32.66
CA PHE A 938 -6.70 45.04 31.65
C PHE A 938 -7.34 46.32 32.22
N LEU A 939 -7.90 46.26 33.43
CA LEU A 939 -8.46 47.44 34.10
C LEU A 939 -7.37 48.47 34.43
N ALA A 940 -6.24 48.04 34.99
CA ALA A 940 -5.11 48.91 35.34
C ALA A 940 -4.54 49.64 34.12
N LYS A 941 -4.23 48.89 33.03
CA LYS A 941 -3.66 49.44 31.79
C LYS A 941 -4.58 50.49 31.15
N ASN A 942 -5.89 50.29 31.21
CA ASN A 942 -6.88 51.19 30.62
C ASN A 942 -7.40 52.25 31.60
N LYS A 943 -6.86 52.31 32.82
CA LYS A 943 -7.26 53.24 33.90
C LYS A 943 -8.76 53.18 34.21
N PHE A 944 -9.31 51.97 34.20
CA PHE A 944 -10.68 51.70 34.62
C PHE A 944 -10.70 51.32 36.11
N TYR A 945 -11.70 51.82 36.84
CA TYR A 945 -11.84 51.60 38.28
C TYR A 945 -13.19 50.96 38.58
N LEU A 946 -13.17 50.00 39.51
CA LEU A 946 -14.38 49.45 40.12
C LEU A 946 -14.81 50.36 41.29
N GLY A 947 -16.11 50.44 41.57
CA GLY A 947 -16.62 51.19 42.73
C GLY A 947 -16.26 50.53 44.06
N GLU A 948 -16.39 51.26 45.18
CA GLU A 948 -16.19 50.69 46.52
C GLU A 948 -17.15 49.52 46.76
N GLY A 949 -16.60 48.33 47.04
CA GLY A 949 -17.37 47.10 47.25
C GLY A 949 -17.80 46.36 45.97
N GLU A 950 -17.43 46.84 44.78
CA GLU A 950 -17.69 46.11 43.52
C GLU A 950 -16.52 45.18 43.14
N GLU A 951 -16.81 43.88 42.95
CA GLU A 951 -15.83 42.88 42.52
C GLU A 951 -16.18 42.28 41.15
N LEU A 952 -15.17 41.81 40.41
CA LEU A 952 -15.38 41.04 39.20
C LEU A 952 -15.76 39.60 39.52
N PRO A 953 -16.69 38.99 38.75
CA PRO A 953 -17.06 37.59 38.92
C PRO A 953 -15.87 36.63 38.67
N LYS A 954 -15.82 35.54 39.46
CA LYS A 954 -14.81 34.48 39.29
C LYS A 954 -15.24 33.56 38.16
N MET A 955 -14.57 33.66 37.01
CA MET A 955 -14.93 32.87 35.82
C MET A 955 -13.70 32.50 34.98
N PRO A 956 -13.69 31.30 34.34
CA PRO A 956 -12.62 30.90 33.44
C PRO A 956 -12.60 31.75 32.17
N VAL A 957 -11.50 31.64 31.42
CA VAL A 957 -11.27 32.41 30.20
C VAL A 957 -12.37 32.17 29.15
N ASN A 958 -12.84 30.92 28.99
CA ASN A 958 -13.90 30.56 28.05
C ASN A 958 -15.18 30.13 28.78
N ILE A 959 -16.14 31.06 28.88
CA ILE A 959 -17.43 30.85 29.55
C ILE A 959 -18.33 29.87 28.77
N THR A 960 -18.30 29.91 27.45
CA THR A 960 -19.11 29.02 26.61
C THR A 960 -18.70 27.56 26.82
N MET A 961 -17.40 27.29 26.97
CA MET A 961 -16.89 25.97 27.33
C MET A 961 -17.29 25.56 28.74
N LEU A 962 -17.32 26.48 29.72
CA LEU A 962 -17.85 26.19 31.06
C LEU A 962 -19.31 25.71 31.00
N SER A 963 -20.15 26.36 30.20
CA SER A 963 -21.56 25.97 29.96
C SER A 963 -21.68 24.60 29.25
N SER A 964 -20.82 24.34 28.27
CA SER A 964 -20.74 23.05 27.58
C SER A 964 -20.34 21.92 28.54
N ILE A 965 -19.33 22.16 29.40
CA ILE A 965 -18.88 21.24 30.44
C ILE A 965 -19.97 20.98 31.46
N PHE A 966 -20.71 22.00 31.87
CA PHE A 966 -21.87 21.81 32.74
C PHE A 966 -22.91 20.88 32.10
N THR A 967 -23.23 21.08 30.82
CA THR A 967 -24.21 20.24 30.11
C THR A 967 -23.77 18.78 30.01
N GLN A 968 -22.47 18.56 29.75
CA GLN A 968 -21.92 17.25 29.44
C GLN A 968 -21.44 16.47 30.69
N LEU A 969 -20.89 17.18 31.68
CA LEU A 969 -20.22 16.60 32.85
C LEU A 969 -20.87 17.03 34.18
N MET A 970 -22.15 17.43 34.16
CA MET A 970 -22.90 17.89 35.34
C MET A 970 -22.76 16.95 36.54
N ALA A 971 -22.87 15.64 36.30
CA ALA A 971 -22.82 14.63 37.35
C ALA A 971 -21.50 14.67 38.14
N TYR A 972 -20.41 15.15 37.54
CA TYR A 972 -19.08 15.24 38.14
C TYR A 972 -18.67 16.68 38.49
N MET A 973 -19.59 17.65 38.39
CA MET A 973 -19.30 19.06 38.66
C MET A 973 -19.44 19.38 40.16
N PRO A 974 -18.38 19.89 40.81
CA PRO A 974 -18.48 20.36 42.18
C PRO A 974 -19.25 21.67 42.28
N LEU A 975 -19.91 21.90 43.43
CA LEU A 975 -20.64 23.14 43.71
C LEU A 975 -19.76 24.39 43.47
N SER A 976 -18.51 24.36 43.93
CA SER A 976 -17.54 25.47 43.72
C SER A 976 -17.29 25.86 42.25
N VAL A 977 -17.50 24.95 41.30
CA VAL A 977 -17.38 25.26 39.85
C VAL A 977 -18.73 25.73 39.31
N PHE A 978 -19.83 25.15 39.78
CA PHE A 978 -21.18 25.64 39.49
C PHE A 978 -21.41 27.08 39.96
N ASP A 979 -20.81 27.47 41.09
CA ASP A 979 -20.87 28.85 41.59
C ASP A 979 -20.25 29.87 40.61
N MET A 980 -19.30 29.44 39.77
CA MET A 980 -18.79 30.28 38.68
C MET A 980 -19.87 30.56 37.63
N ILE A 981 -20.68 29.55 37.30
CA ILE A 981 -21.84 29.69 36.39
C ILE A 981 -22.87 30.63 37.01
N ARG A 982 -23.22 30.43 38.29
CA ARG A 982 -24.11 31.34 39.03
C ARG A 982 -23.62 32.78 38.96
N SER A 983 -22.35 33.00 39.29
CA SER A 983 -21.72 34.32 39.31
C SER A 983 -21.74 35.01 37.94
N VAL A 984 -21.40 34.27 36.87
CA VAL A 984 -21.43 34.76 35.48
C VAL A 984 -22.85 35.15 35.06
N VAL A 985 -23.83 34.26 35.30
CA VAL A 985 -25.22 34.49 34.90
C VAL A 985 -25.81 35.68 35.65
N PHE A 986 -25.63 35.76 36.97
CA PHE A 986 -26.12 36.90 37.75
C PHE A 986 -25.46 38.21 37.34
N THR A 987 -24.16 38.20 37.05
CA THR A 987 -23.45 39.40 36.57
C THR A 987 -23.90 39.80 35.16
N ASN A 988 -24.24 38.87 34.28
CA ASN A 988 -24.76 39.19 32.95
C ASN A 988 -26.18 39.77 33.00
N ILE A 989 -27.04 39.26 33.89
CA ILE A 989 -28.42 39.72 34.05
C ILE A 989 -28.48 41.03 34.82
N ASN A 990 -27.68 41.17 35.88
CA ASN A 990 -27.63 42.36 36.72
C ASN A 990 -26.19 42.88 36.90
N PRO A 991 -25.58 43.44 35.83
CA PRO A 991 -24.21 43.92 35.94
C PRO A 991 -24.12 45.17 36.81
N THR A 992 -23.03 45.27 37.57
CA THR A 992 -22.77 46.42 38.45
C THR A 992 -22.65 47.72 37.66
N PRO A 993 -22.89 48.88 38.29
CA PRO A 993 -22.68 50.18 37.68
C PRO A 993 -21.29 50.36 37.06
N ALA A 994 -20.21 49.87 37.69
CA ALA A 994 -18.88 49.96 37.11
C ALA A 994 -18.74 49.08 35.86
N ILE A 995 -19.20 47.82 35.89
CA ILE A 995 -19.14 46.92 34.71
C ILE A 995 -19.93 47.50 33.53
N LYS A 996 -21.12 48.07 33.78
CA LYS A 996 -21.92 48.76 32.75
C LYS A 996 -21.18 49.96 32.17
N THR A 997 -20.55 50.76 33.02
CA THR A 997 -19.82 51.97 32.62
C THR A 997 -18.58 51.62 31.81
N ILE A 998 -17.76 50.70 32.29
CA ILE A 998 -16.54 50.22 31.61
C ILE A 998 -16.88 49.62 30.25
N THR A 999 -17.91 48.75 30.19
CA THR A 999 -18.36 48.13 28.92
C THR A 999 -18.82 49.19 27.91
N LYS A 1000 -19.53 50.24 28.37
CA LYS A 1000 -19.95 51.36 27.51
C LYS A 1000 -18.75 52.20 27.04
N LEU A 1001 -17.73 52.39 27.88
CA LEU A 1001 -16.50 53.10 27.52
C LEU A 1001 -15.70 52.31 26.47
N ILE A 1002 -15.57 50.99 26.63
CA ILE A 1002 -14.89 50.11 25.66
C ILE A 1002 -15.60 50.15 24.31
N LYS A 1003 -16.93 50.06 24.27
CA LYS A 1003 -17.72 50.17 23.01
C LYS A 1003 -17.54 51.50 22.28
N LYS A 1004 -17.37 52.59 23.03
CA LYS A 1004 -17.19 53.93 22.47
C LYS A 1004 -15.76 54.20 22.02
N ASN A 1005 -14.78 53.47 22.57
CA ASN A 1005 -13.39 53.58 22.19
C ASN A 1005 -13.12 52.72 20.93
N ARG A 1006 -12.84 53.39 19.80
CA ARG A 1006 -12.58 52.73 18.51
C ARG A 1006 -11.37 51.79 18.54
N ASP A 1007 -10.37 52.10 19.36
CA ASP A 1007 -9.15 51.29 19.47
C ASP A 1007 -9.41 50.04 20.31
N LEU A 1008 -10.22 50.14 21.37
CA LEU A 1008 -10.51 49.01 22.25
C LEU A 1008 -11.59 48.07 21.72
N VAL A 1009 -12.68 48.58 21.14
CA VAL A 1009 -13.82 47.74 20.70
C VAL A 1009 -13.43 46.66 19.69
N ASN A 1010 -12.43 46.93 18.84
CA ASN A 1010 -11.93 45.99 17.84
C ASN A 1010 -10.63 45.28 18.26
N SER A 1011 -10.01 45.69 19.37
CA SER A 1011 -8.81 45.04 19.92
C SER A 1011 -9.13 43.65 20.47
N LYS A 1012 -8.12 42.76 20.52
CA LYS A 1012 -8.28 41.44 21.14
C LYS A 1012 -8.66 41.54 22.63
N PRO A 1013 -8.02 42.39 23.46
CA PRO A 1013 -8.42 42.56 24.86
C PRO A 1013 -9.84 43.09 25.05
N GLY A 1014 -10.25 44.08 24.25
CA GLY A 1014 -11.62 44.61 24.32
C GLY A 1014 -12.67 43.61 23.85
N LYS A 1015 -12.38 42.80 22.83
CA LYS A 1015 -13.26 41.69 22.41
C LYS A 1015 -13.41 40.64 23.51
N HIS A 1016 -12.32 40.26 24.19
CA HIS A 1016 -12.38 39.35 25.34
C HIS A 1016 -13.26 39.89 26.47
N TRP A 1017 -13.14 41.17 26.82
CA TRP A 1017 -14.03 41.81 27.79
C TRP A 1017 -15.50 41.80 27.32
N LEU A 1018 -15.75 42.16 26.06
CA LEU A 1018 -17.09 42.22 25.49
C LEU A 1018 -17.72 40.83 25.42
N ALA A 1019 -16.98 39.77 25.08
CA ALA A 1019 -17.49 38.40 25.08
C ALA A 1019 -18.05 37.95 26.44
N GLN A 1020 -17.66 38.63 27.54
CA GLN A 1020 -18.11 38.30 28.89
C GLN A 1020 -19.25 39.22 29.39
N PHE A 1021 -19.26 40.50 28.99
CA PHE A 1021 -20.13 41.53 29.60
C PHE A 1021 -21.01 42.34 28.62
N ASN A 1022 -20.93 42.08 27.31
CA ASN A 1022 -21.56 42.90 26.27
C ASN A 1022 -23.09 42.80 26.21
N ASP A 1023 -23.64 41.60 26.01
CA ASP A 1023 -25.05 41.36 25.71
C ASP A 1023 -25.80 40.96 26.99
N GLN A 1024 -26.16 41.99 27.76
CA GLN A 1024 -26.80 41.86 29.08
C GLN A 1024 -28.13 41.12 28.97
N GLY A 1025 -28.37 40.16 29.87
CA GLY A 1025 -29.57 39.34 29.95
C GLY A 1025 -29.72 38.29 28.84
N VAL A 1026 -29.24 38.54 27.62
CA VAL A 1026 -29.36 37.62 26.47
C VAL A 1026 -28.34 36.48 26.56
N ASP A 1027 -27.10 36.78 26.94
CA ASP A 1027 -26.02 35.77 27.02
C ASP A 1027 -26.10 34.88 28.27
N ALA A 1028 -26.86 35.28 29.30
CA ALA A 1028 -27.19 34.45 30.45
C ALA A 1028 -27.67 33.03 30.06
N PHE A 1029 -28.49 32.94 29.00
CA PHE A 1029 -28.96 31.67 28.43
C PHE A 1029 -27.82 30.80 27.90
N LYS A 1030 -26.83 31.40 27.24
CA LYS A 1030 -25.66 30.70 26.69
C LYS A 1030 -24.68 30.30 27.78
N PHE A 1031 -24.58 31.08 28.87
CA PHE A 1031 -23.61 30.89 29.96
C PHE A 1031 -24.01 29.83 31.01
N GLY A 1032 -25.15 29.16 30.85
CA GLY A 1032 -25.52 28.00 31.66
C GLY A 1032 -26.95 28.02 32.20
N LEU A 1033 -27.67 29.14 32.03
CA LEU A 1033 -29.07 29.23 32.44
C LEU A 1033 -29.96 28.26 31.64
N TRP A 1034 -29.76 28.15 30.32
CA TRP A 1034 -30.51 27.18 29.50
C TRP A 1034 -30.17 25.73 29.85
N SER A 1035 -28.88 25.43 30.07
CA SER A 1035 -28.43 24.10 30.50
C SER A 1035 -29.03 23.68 31.84
N SER A 1036 -29.30 24.64 32.74
CA SER A 1036 -29.95 24.37 34.04
C SER A 1036 -31.42 24.02 33.87
N VAL A 1037 -32.12 24.70 32.95
CA VAL A 1037 -33.50 24.35 32.56
C VAL A 1037 -33.55 22.96 31.93
N LEU A 1038 -32.66 22.66 30.98
CA LEU A 1038 -32.57 21.34 30.35
C LEU A 1038 -32.25 20.22 31.35
N ALA A 1039 -31.40 20.50 32.34
CA ALA A 1039 -31.08 19.54 33.39
C ALA A 1039 -32.32 19.15 34.20
N LEU A 1040 -33.15 20.12 34.62
CA LEU A 1040 -34.39 19.85 35.37
C LEU A 1040 -35.47 19.13 34.56
N GLN A 1041 -35.38 19.13 33.22
CA GLN A 1041 -36.29 18.40 32.35
C GLN A 1041 -35.91 16.91 32.18
N LYS A 1042 -34.70 16.51 32.60
CA LYS A 1042 -34.24 15.13 32.51
C LYS A 1042 -34.72 14.29 33.70
N PRO A 1043 -34.90 12.96 33.53
CA PRO A 1043 -35.24 12.06 34.63
C PRO A 1043 -34.25 12.18 35.81
N SER A 1044 -34.74 12.08 37.05
CA SER A 1044 -33.93 12.34 38.26
C SER A 1044 -32.66 11.50 38.41
N HIS A 1045 -32.60 10.32 37.78
CA HIS A 1045 -31.41 9.46 37.79
C HIS A 1045 -30.28 9.97 36.88
N GLU A 1046 -30.59 10.79 35.87
CA GLU A 1046 -29.60 11.42 34.97
C GLU A 1046 -29.06 12.74 35.54
N THR A 1047 -29.75 13.32 36.52
CA THR A 1047 -29.41 14.62 37.12
C THR A 1047 -28.72 14.51 38.48
N GLN A 1048 -28.63 13.29 39.01
CA GLN A 1048 -28.02 13.03 40.29
C GLN A 1048 -26.49 13.17 40.23
N SER A 1049 -25.91 13.91 41.17
CA SER A 1049 -24.45 14.02 41.25
C SER A 1049 -23.80 12.69 41.63
N LYS A 1050 -22.65 12.43 41.02
CA LYS A 1050 -21.74 11.32 41.31
C LYS A 1050 -20.62 11.70 42.28
N LEU A 1051 -20.63 12.92 42.82
CA LEU A 1051 -19.71 13.39 43.85
C LEU A 1051 -20.38 13.28 45.23
N GLU A 1052 -19.69 12.67 46.20
CA GLU A 1052 -20.17 12.56 47.58
C GLU A 1052 -20.14 13.94 48.27
N ASP A 1053 -21.31 14.43 48.69
CA ASP A 1053 -21.56 15.64 49.49
C ASP A 1053 -21.05 16.99 48.95
N LYS A 1054 -20.55 17.04 47.71
CA LYS A 1054 -19.98 18.26 47.09
C LYS A 1054 -20.51 18.57 45.69
N GLY A 1055 -21.52 17.82 45.25
CA GLY A 1055 -22.10 17.89 43.91
C GLY A 1055 -23.28 18.85 43.78
N ILE A 1056 -23.69 19.10 42.53
CA ILE A 1056 -24.92 19.85 42.23
C ILE A 1056 -26.13 18.97 42.53
N THR A 1057 -27.12 19.51 43.24
CA THR A 1057 -28.40 18.84 43.49
C THR A 1057 -29.51 19.49 42.66
N ILE A 1058 -30.64 18.78 42.53
CA ILE A 1058 -31.85 19.34 41.89
C ILE A 1058 -32.28 20.64 42.59
N HIS A 1059 -32.27 20.65 43.93
CA HIS A 1059 -32.58 21.85 44.73
C HIS A 1059 -31.64 23.02 44.41
N THR A 1060 -30.35 22.74 44.22
CA THR A 1060 -29.36 23.77 43.84
C THR A 1060 -29.69 24.41 42.48
N LEU A 1061 -30.21 23.64 41.52
CA LEU A 1061 -30.65 24.13 40.22
C LEU A 1061 -31.96 24.90 40.31
N GLU A 1062 -32.90 24.43 41.11
CA GLU A 1062 -34.19 25.10 41.36
C GLU A 1062 -33.97 26.48 42.02
N ASP A 1063 -33.16 26.54 43.08
CA ASP A 1063 -32.78 27.80 43.74
C ASP A 1063 -32.15 28.78 42.74
N PHE A 1064 -31.21 28.28 41.93
CA PHE A 1064 -30.54 29.11 40.93
C PHE A 1064 -31.51 29.70 39.89
N LEU A 1065 -32.50 28.94 39.43
CA LEU A 1065 -33.53 29.43 38.51
C LEU A 1065 -34.48 30.42 39.19
N LEU A 1066 -34.88 30.16 40.44
CA LEU A 1066 -35.74 31.05 41.22
C LEU A 1066 -35.07 32.40 41.46
N ASP A 1067 -33.81 32.38 41.93
CA ASP A 1067 -32.98 33.57 42.11
C ASP A 1067 -32.87 34.37 40.79
N THR A 1068 -32.69 33.66 39.67
CA THR A 1068 -32.60 34.29 38.35
C THR A 1068 -33.91 34.96 37.92
N VAL A 1069 -35.05 34.30 38.12
CA VAL A 1069 -36.37 34.85 37.80
C VAL A 1069 -36.69 36.06 38.68
N GLU A 1070 -36.37 36.00 39.97
CA GLU A 1070 -36.56 37.13 40.89
C GLU A 1070 -35.77 38.37 40.43
N ILE A 1071 -34.49 38.19 40.06
CA ILE A 1071 -33.66 39.29 39.54
C ILE A 1071 -34.23 39.87 38.24
N LEU A 1072 -34.72 39.02 37.33
CA LEU A 1072 -35.33 39.48 36.07
C LEU A 1072 -36.65 40.23 36.29
N LEU A 1073 -37.47 39.79 37.24
CA LEU A 1073 -38.74 40.44 37.62
C LEU A 1073 -38.48 41.83 38.18
N GLN A 1074 -37.50 41.97 39.07
CA GLN A 1074 -37.10 43.27 39.63
C GLN A 1074 -36.62 44.26 38.56
N LYS A 1075 -36.12 43.77 37.41
CA LYS A 1075 -35.64 44.59 36.29
C LYS A 1075 -36.69 44.84 35.20
N GLY A 1076 -37.88 44.24 35.29
CA GLY A 1076 -38.94 44.37 34.28
C GLY A 1076 -38.59 43.75 32.92
N GLU A 1077 -37.74 42.72 32.90
CA GLU A 1077 -37.30 42.02 31.68
C GLU A 1077 -38.26 40.88 31.32
N ASP A 1078 -39.54 41.20 31.16
CA ASP A 1078 -40.63 40.23 30.98
C ASP A 1078 -40.40 39.31 29.78
N ASP A 1079 -39.75 39.80 28.71
CA ASP A 1079 -39.40 39.02 27.51
C ASP A 1079 -38.37 37.91 27.81
N LEU A 1080 -37.43 38.13 28.73
CA LEU A 1080 -36.43 37.13 29.12
C LEU A 1080 -37.02 36.12 30.10
N ILE A 1081 -37.93 36.55 30.98
CA ILE A 1081 -38.74 35.65 31.82
C ILE A 1081 -39.64 34.79 30.94
N GLU A 1082 -40.24 35.38 29.90
CA GLU A 1082 -41.01 34.66 28.87
C GLU A 1082 -40.14 33.65 28.12
N ARG A 1083 -38.83 33.87 27.98
CA ARG A 1083 -37.89 32.89 27.37
C ARG A 1083 -37.53 31.73 28.31
N ILE A 1084 -37.39 31.97 29.61
CA ILE A 1084 -37.26 30.90 30.62
C ILE A 1084 -38.56 30.08 30.69
N SER A 1085 -39.70 30.76 30.51
CA SER A 1085 -41.05 30.19 30.51
C SER A 1085 -41.61 29.87 29.13
N LYS A 1086 -40.83 29.93 28.03
CA LYS A 1086 -41.35 29.66 26.67
C LYS A 1086 -41.64 28.18 26.43
N ASP A 1087 -41.27 27.31 27.38
CA ASP A 1087 -41.76 25.93 27.55
C ASP A 1087 -42.76 25.75 28.71
N LYS A 1088 -43.20 26.82 29.36
CA LYS A 1088 -44.41 26.90 30.22
C LYS A 1088 -44.99 28.32 30.18
N LYS A 1089 -45.81 28.62 29.17
CA LYS A 1089 -46.46 29.93 29.00
C LYS A 1089 -47.01 30.51 30.32
N PRO A 1090 -46.85 31.82 30.57
CA PRO A 1090 -47.58 32.51 31.62
C PRO A 1090 -49.09 32.38 31.38
N VAL A 1091 -49.85 32.40 32.47
CA VAL A 1091 -51.29 32.11 32.58
C VAL A 1091 -52.13 32.81 31.51
N LEU A 1092 -52.31 32.12 30.39
CA LEU A 1092 -53.46 32.13 29.52
C LEU A 1092 -53.55 30.69 29.01
N LEU A 1093 -54.58 29.96 29.48
CA LEU A 1093 -54.78 28.53 29.24
C LEU A 1093 -54.34 28.14 27.82
N PRO A 1094 -53.38 27.20 27.68
CA PRO A 1094 -52.93 26.72 26.39
C PRO A 1094 -54.13 26.27 25.56
N ASN A 1095 -54.09 26.54 24.26
CA ASN A 1095 -54.97 25.85 23.33
C ASN A 1095 -54.73 24.34 23.53
N SER A 1096 -55.66 23.66 24.22
CA SER A 1096 -55.56 22.27 24.69
C SER A 1096 -55.06 21.29 23.62
N THR A 1097 -55.34 21.60 22.37
CA THR A 1097 -54.92 20.93 21.16
C THR A 1097 -53.41 20.78 20.97
N LEU A 1098 -52.62 21.83 21.23
CA LEU A 1098 -51.17 21.80 21.00
C LEU A 1098 -50.45 21.01 22.10
N MET A 1099 -50.98 21.05 23.33
CA MET A 1099 -50.51 20.18 24.40
C MET A 1099 -50.83 18.72 24.10
N ASN A 1100 -52.02 18.42 23.59
CA ASN A 1100 -52.41 17.05 23.24
C ASN A 1100 -51.56 16.46 22.10
N ILE A 1101 -51.12 17.25 21.11
CA ILE A 1101 -50.17 16.79 20.08
C ILE A 1101 -48.78 16.50 20.70
N ALA A 1102 -48.28 17.39 21.56
CA ALA A 1102 -46.94 17.28 22.14
C ALA A 1102 -46.77 16.15 23.17
N ILE A 1103 -47.87 15.64 23.73
CA ILE A 1103 -47.89 14.51 24.68
C ILE A 1103 -48.30 13.19 24.02
N LEU A 1104 -48.40 13.13 22.69
CA LEU A 1104 -48.57 11.86 22.00
C LEU A 1104 -47.39 10.95 22.34
N PRO A 1105 -47.62 9.69 22.75
CA PRO A 1105 -46.54 8.76 23.05
C PRO A 1105 -45.76 8.51 21.76
N VAL A 1106 -44.55 9.07 21.65
CA VAL A 1106 -43.71 8.93 20.46
C VAL A 1106 -43.27 7.48 20.34
N PRO A 1107 -43.55 6.78 19.22
CA PRO A 1107 -43.26 5.37 19.11
C PRO A 1107 -41.74 5.12 18.96
N PHE A 1108 -41.17 4.30 19.84
CA PHE A 1108 -39.79 3.81 19.76
C PHE A 1108 -39.74 2.43 19.08
N PRO A 1109 -38.64 2.06 18.40
CA PRO A 1109 -38.52 0.74 17.78
C PRO A 1109 -38.62 -0.38 18.84
N GLY A 1110 -39.69 -1.17 18.79
CA GLY A 1110 -39.95 -2.28 19.73
C GLY A 1110 -40.89 -1.97 20.90
N GLY A 1111 -41.72 -0.93 20.81
CA GLY A 1111 -42.76 -0.63 21.80
C GLY A 1111 -43.76 -1.77 22.03
N SER A 1112 -44.35 -1.81 23.22
CA SER A 1112 -45.33 -2.84 23.61
C SER A 1112 -46.66 -2.69 22.86
N PRO A 1113 -47.44 -3.77 22.65
CA PRO A 1113 -48.77 -3.68 22.03
C PRO A 1113 -49.74 -2.75 22.75
N GLU A 1114 -49.56 -2.54 24.05
CA GLU A 1114 -50.36 -1.65 24.90
C GLU A 1114 -50.07 -0.17 24.62
N GLU A 1115 -48.78 0.19 24.48
CA GLU A 1115 -48.36 1.55 24.09
C GLU A 1115 -48.82 1.90 22.67
N GLU A 1116 -48.83 0.92 21.77
CA GLU A 1116 -49.39 1.09 20.43
C GLU A 1116 -50.90 1.38 20.48
N ALA A 1117 -51.67 0.60 21.25
CA ALA A 1117 -53.10 0.81 21.38
C ALA A 1117 -53.42 2.18 22.00
N GLU A 1118 -52.63 2.63 22.98
CA GLU A 1118 -52.77 3.96 23.58
C GLU A 1118 -52.49 5.08 22.56
N LEU A 1119 -51.47 4.93 21.71
CA LEU A 1119 -51.17 5.88 20.64
C LEU A 1119 -52.33 5.99 19.64
N ILE A 1120 -52.84 4.85 19.16
CA ILE A 1120 -53.94 4.83 18.18
C ILE A 1120 -55.21 5.44 18.78
N SER A 1121 -55.55 5.09 20.02
CA SER A 1121 -56.71 5.64 20.73
C SER A 1121 -56.63 7.16 20.89
N LYS A 1122 -55.45 7.69 21.26
CA LYS A 1122 -55.25 9.15 21.37
C LYS A 1122 -55.32 9.86 20.03
N LEU A 1123 -54.80 9.27 18.95
CA LEU A 1123 -54.93 9.82 17.59
C LEU A 1123 -56.39 9.89 17.14
N ARG A 1124 -57.18 8.85 17.43
CA ARG A 1124 -58.62 8.81 17.14
C ARG A 1124 -59.40 9.85 17.95
N GLN A 1125 -59.15 9.94 19.26
CA GLN A 1125 -59.78 10.94 20.12
C GLN A 1125 -59.47 12.38 19.64
N MET A 1126 -58.28 12.59 19.07
CA MET A 1126 -57.90 13.89 18.52
C MET A 1126 -58.61 14.23 17.22
N THR A 1127 -58.82 13.29 16.30
CA THR A 1127 -59.59 13.55 15.07
C THR A 1127 -61.05 13.85 15.37
N GLU A 1128 -61.66 13.14 16.32
CA GLU A 1128 -63.02 13.44 16.83
C GLU A 1128 -63.09 14.83 17.49
N THR A 1129 -62.05 15.17 18.27
CA THR A 1129 -61.92 16.49 18.87
C THR A 1129 -61.73 17.58 17.82
N PHE A 1130 -61.05 17.31 16.70
CA PHE A 1130 -60.92 18.27 15.60
C PHE A 1130 -62.23 18.46 14.84
N ALA A 1131 -62.91 17.36 14.52
CA ALA A 1131 -64.16 17.35 13.76
C ALA A 1131 -65.34 17.99 14.51
N SER A 1132 -65.40 17.85 15.84
CA SER A 1132 -66.47 18.41 16.66
C SER A 1132 -66.35 19.91 16.93
N ARG A 1133 -65.25 20.56 16.53
CA ARG A 1133 -64.99 21.98 16.80
C ARG A 1133 -65.54 22.89 15.72
N ARG A 1134 -66.03 24.06 16.14
CA ARG A 1134 -66.54 25.11 15.24
C ARG A 1134 -65.47 25.99 14.57
N ARG A 1135 -64.18 25.78 14.87
CA ARG A 1135 -63.05 26.55 14.32
C ARG A 1135 -62.27 25.74 13.27
N PRO A 1136 -61.64 26.36 12.26
CA PRO A 1136 -60.92 25.62 11.22
C PRO A 1136 -59.79 24.75 11.79
N TYR A 1137 -59.83 23.44 11.53
CA TYR A 1137 -58.86 22.46 12.07
C TYR A 1137 -57.60 22.28 11.21
N HIS A 1138 -57.63 22.73 9.94
CA HIS A 1138 -56.61 22.41 8.93
C HIS A 1138 -55.17 22.75 9.35
N ASN A 1139 -54.96 23.86 10.06
CA ASN A 1139 -53.63 24.27 10.54
C ASN A 1139 -53.10 23.39 11.67
N ASP A 1140 -53.97 22.97 12.59
CA ASP A 1140 -53.60 22.08 13.71
C ASP A 1140 -53.37 20.65 13.20
N PHE A 1141 -54.18 20.21 12.24
CA PHE A 1141 -54.04 18.91 11.59
C PHE A 1141 -52.78 18.82 10.71
N ALA A 1142 -52.42 19.88 9.98
CA ALA A 1142 -51.17 19.96 9.24
C ALA A 1142 -49.94 19.92 10.16
N ARG A 1143 -50.03 20.50 11.36
CA ARG A 1143 -48.97 20.42 12.38
C ARG A 1143 -48.80 19.01 12.92
N LEU A 1144 -49.89 18.28 13.19
CA LEU A 1144 -49.83 16.87 13.59
C LEU A 1144 -49.12 16.02 12.52
N LYS A 1145 -49.44 16.20 11.24
CA LYS A 1145 -48.73 15.51 10.14
C LYS A 1145 -47.25 15.85 10.07
N ASN A 1146 -46.87 17.11 10.33
CA ASN A 1146 -45.47 17.49 10.40
C ASN A 1146 -44.73 16.83 11.57
N ASP A 1147 -45.39 16.66 12.72
CA ASP A 1147 -44.81 15.99 13.88
C ASP A 1147 -44.54 14.50 13.60
N ILE A 1148 -45.48 13.81 12.94
CA ILE A 1148 -45.33 12.41 12.52
C ILE A 1148 -44.07 12.18 11.67
N ASN A 1149 -43.63 13.15 10.86
CA ASN A 1149 -42.40 13.02 10.07
C ASN A 1149 -41.14 12.85 10.94
N ASN A 1150 -41.16 13.33 12.19
CA ASN A 1150 -40.02 13.28 13.09
C ASN A 1150 -40.01 12.02 13.98
N TRP A 1151 -41.02 11.14 13.88
CA TRP A 1151 -41.08 9.93 14.69
C TRP A 1151 -40.04 8.89 14.21
N PRO A 1152 -39.33 8.21 15.14
CA PRO A 1152 -38.22 7.32 14.79
C PRO A 1152 -38.65 5.94 14.26
N ALA A 1153 -39.88 5.49 14.52
CA ALA A 1153 -40.38 4.13 14.20
C ALA A 1153 -41.06 3.99 12.82
N ARG A 1154 -40.45 4.49 11.74
CA ARG A 1154 -41.06 4.49 10.38
C ARG A 1154 -41.34 3.11 9.77
N LYS A 1155 -40.76 2.05 10.32
CA LYS A 1155 -40.98 0.65 9.87
C LYS A 1155 -42.32 0.09 10.35
N ASP A 1156 -42.85 0.62 11.44
CA ASP A 1156 -44.10 0.19 12.08
C ASP A 1156 -45.32 1.01 11.61
N PHE A 1157 -45.11 2.05 10.80
CA PHE A 1157 -46.16 2.96 10.32
C PHE A 1157 -47.27 2.26 9.54
N VAL A 1158 -46.96 1.17 8.82
CA VAL A 1158 -48.00 0.39 8.14
C VAL A 1158 -48.94 -0.27 9.14
N ARG A 1159 -48.39 -0.83 10.23
CA ARG A 1159 -49.18 -1.42 11.32
C ARG A 1159 -50.03 -0.36 12.02
N PHE A 1160 -49.47 0.83 12.28
CA PHE A 1160 -50.23 1.93 12.91
C PHE A 1160 -51.36 2.44 12.01
N ALA A 1161 -51.12 2.55 10.70
CA ALA A 1161 -52.13 2.98 9.75
C ALA A 1161 -53.31 2.00 9.66
N LEU A 1162 -53.04 0.69 9.69
CA LEU A 1162 -54.06 -0.36 9.72
C LEU A 1162 -54.94 -0.26 10.96
N LYS A 1163 -54.32 -0.24 12.16
CA LYS A 1163 -55.05 -0.12 13.44
C LYS A 1163 -55.87 1.18 13.53
N LEU A 1164 -55.31 2.31 13.09
CA LEU A 1164 -56.03 3.58 13.08
C LEU A 1164 -57.22 3.60 12.11
N ALA A 1165 -57.11 2.89 10.99
CA ALA A 1165 -58.21 2.74 10.05
C ALA A 1165 -59.32 1.83 10.62
N GLU A 1166 -58.97 0.78 11.36
CA GLU A 1166 -59.93 -0.12 12.02
C GLU A 1166 -60.70 0.57 13.14
N GLU A 1167 -60.04 1.43 13.93
CA GLU A 1167 -60.66 2.24 15.00
C GLU A 1167 -61.70 3.25 14.48
N THR A 1168 -61.84 3.41 13.17
CA THR A 1168 -62.94 4.22 12.63
C THR A 1168 -64.31 3.59 12.81
N GLY A 1169 -64.38 2.26 12.86
CA GLY A 1169 -65.64 1.52 12.92
C GLY A 1169 -66.58 1.77 11.73
N TYR A 1170 -66.15 2.51 10.70
CA TYR A 1170 -66.96 2.87 9.54
C TYR A 1170 -67.02 1.70 8.56
N ASP A 1171 -68.23 1.21 8.29
CA ASP A 1171 -68.45 0.15 7.32
C ASP A 1171 -68.39 0.71 5.89
N VAL A 1172 -67.24 0.52 5.27
CA VAL A 1172 -66.92 0.95 3.90
C VAL A 1172 -67.90 0.41 2.85
N ALA A 1173 -68.65 -0.65 3.17
CA ALA A 1173 -69.67 -1.27 2.32
C ALA A 1173 -71.10 -0.75 2.55
N SER A 1174 -71.35 0.06 3.59
CA SER A 1174 -72.71 0.53 3.94
C SER A 1174 -73.27 1.56 2.96
N GLY A 1175 -72.41 2.26 2.24
CA GLY A 1175 -72.76 3.30 1.27
C GLY A 1175 -73.16 4.65 1.90
N GLU A 1176 -73.05 4.81 3.22
CA GLU A 1176 -73.34 6.06 3.95
C GLU A 1176 -72.14 7.01 3.91
N GLU A 1177 -72.32 8.33 3.85
CA GLU A 1177 -71.19 9.29 3.83
C GLU A 1177 -70.41 9.30 5.16
N ALA A 1178 -69.07 9.28 5.08
CA ALA A 1178 -68.22 9.25 6.27
C ALA A 1178 -68.24 10.60 7.02
N GLY A 1179 -68.20 10.55 8.36
CA GLY A 1179 -68.16 11.76 9.19
C GLY A 1179 -66.82 12.50 9.07
N PRO A 1180 -66.75 13.81 9.40
CA PRO A 1180 -65.50 14.57 9.30
C PRO A 1180 -64.35 14.01 10.16
N ALA A 1181 -64.64 13.34 11.29
CA ALA A 1181 -63.64 12.68 12.13
C ALA A 1181 -63.04 11.44 11.44
N ASP A 1182 -63.89 10.66 10.76
CA ASP A 1182 -63.50 9.45 10.04
C ASP A 1182 -62.68 9.80 8.80
N TYR A 1183 -63.08 10.85 8.07
CA TYR A 1183 -62.28 11.40 6.98
C TYR A 1183 -60.88 11.83 7.42
N MET A 1184 -60.76 12.49 8.57
CA MET A 1184 -59.46 12.87 9.13
C MET A 1184 -58.63 11.64 9.57
N CYS A 1185 -59.27 10.59 10.09
CA CYS A 1185 -58.60 9.31 10.37
C CYS A 1185 -58.08 8.65 9.08
N PHE A 1186 -58.91 8.56 8.03
CA PHE A 1186 -58.48 8.03 6.74
C PHE A 1186 -57.31 8.83 6.16
N GLU A 1187 -57.34 10.16 6.25
CA GLU A 1187 -56.27 11.04 5.78
C GLU A 1187 -54.97 10.92 6.61
N LEU A 1188 -55.05 10.56 7.90
CA LEU A 1188 -53.88 10.28 8.74
C LEU A 1188 -53.29 8.88 8.46
N SER A 1189 -54.13 7.86 8.35
CA SER A 1189 -53.71 6.50 7.99
C SER A 1189 -53.03 6.50 6.61
N GLU A 1190 -53.58 7.24 5.66
CA GLU A 1190 -52.95 7.48 4.36
C GLU A 1190 -51.56 8.12 4.47
N TYR A 1191 -51.46 9.16 5.29
CA TYR A 1191 -50.21 9.87 5.50
C TYR A 1191 -49.14 8.97 6.12
N LEU A 1192 -49.52 8.10 7.06
CA LEU A 1192 -48.63 7.09 7.65
C LEU A 1192 -48.16 6.06 6.61
N LEU A 1193 -49.08 5.53 5.78
CA LEU A 1193 -48.74 4.57 4.71
C LEU A 1193 -47.74 5.15 3.71
N THR A 1194 -47.90 6.41 3.31
CA THR A 1194 -47.00 7.05 2.34
C THR A 1194 -45.62 7.44 2.90
N LYS A 1195 -45.45 7.41 4.23
CA LYS A 1195 -44.18 7.69 4.92
C LYS A 1195 -43.47 6.43 5.45
N ALA A 1196 -44.06 5.25 5.29
CA ALA A 1196 -43.52 4.01 5.83
C ALA A 1196 -42.28 3.48 5.09
N ASP A 1197 -41.28 3.05 5.85
CA ASP A 1197 -40.01 2.53 5.33
C ASP A 1197 -39.99 0.98 5.30
N ASN A 1198 -40.28 0.40 4.13
CA ASN A 1198 -40.03 -1.01 3.75
C ASN A 1198 -40.32 -2.06 4.85
N PRO A 1199 -41.60 -2.27 5.24
CA PRO A 1199 -41.99 -3.31 6.20
C PRO A 1199 -41.47 -4.69 5.77
N LYS A 1200 -41.02 -5.47 6.76
CA LYS A 1200 -40.48 -6.83 6.53
C LYS A 1200 -41.54 -7.93 6.63
N ASP A 1201 -42.64 -7.64 7.30
CA ASP A 1201 -43.76 -8.56 7.49
C ASP A 1201 -44.63 -8.60 6.23
N LYS A 1202 -44.81 -9.79 5.66
CA LYS A 1202 -45.58 -9.96 4.42
C LYS A 1202 -47.08 -9.86 4.66
N ASP A 1203 -47.56 -10.24 5.84
CA ASP A 1203 -48.99 -10.32 6.13
C ASP A 1203 -49.57 -8.90 6.30
N ILE A 1204 -48.84 -8.04 7.02
CA ILE A 1204 -49.17 -6.62 7.18
C ILE A 1204 -49.18 -5.87 5.82
N ILE A 1205 -48.35 -6.27 4.86
CA ILE A 1205 -48.33 -5.68 3.51
C ILE A 1205 -49.58 -6.08 2.72
N VAL A 1206 -50.06 -7.32 2.88
CA VAL A 1206 -51.29 -7.81 2.24
C VAL A 1206 -52.49 -7.07 2.81
N GLU A 1207 -52.61 -6.98 4.13
CA GLU A 1207 -53.70 -6.26 4.80
C GLU A 1207 -53.76 -4.78 4.39
N ALA A 1208 -52.61 -4.12 4.24
CA ALA A 1208 -52.56 -2.72 3.79
C ALA A 1208 -53.05 -2.53 2.34
N ARG A 1209 -52.82 -3.52 1.46
CA ARG A 1209 -53.34 -3.50 0.08
C ARG A 1209 -54.85 -3.73 0.07
N GLU A 1210 -55.33 -4.69 0.87
CA GLU A 1210 -56.75 -5.00 1.00
C GLU A 1210 -57.53 -3.82 1.60
N LEU A 1211 -56.97 -3.10 2.57
CA LEU A 1211 -57.54 -1.88 3.12
C LEU A 1211 -57.72 -0.80 2.03
N LEU A 1212 -56.68 -0.54 1.22
CA LEU A 1212 -56.74 0.44 0.13
C LEU A 1212 -57.69 0.02 -1.00
N ASP A 1213 -57.78 -1.28 -1.29
CA ASP A 1213 -58.74 -1.81 -2.26
C ASP A 1213 -60.18 -1.69 -1.75
N ARG A 1214 -60.42 -1.84 -0.44
CA ARG A 1214 -61.73 -1.52 0.18
C ARG A 1214 -62.06 -0.04 0.07
N TRP A 1215 -61.12 0.86 0.37
CA TRP A 1215 -61.34 2.30 0.23
C TRP A 1215 -61.62 2.68 -1.23
N ALA A 1216 -60.83 2.19 -2.18
CA ALA A 1216 -60.98 2.48 -3.61
C ALA A 1216 -62.30 1.96 -4.23
N ASN A 1217 -63.02 1.08 -3.53
CA ASN A 1217 -64.35 0.59 -3.92
C ASN A 1217 -65.47 1.06 -2.97
N CYS A 1218 -65.18 1.99 -2.06
CA CYS A 1218 -66.15 2.54 -1.12
C CYS A 1218 -67.30 3.24 -1.86
N GLY A 1219 -68.52 3.18 -1.30
CA GLY A 1219 -69.68 3.91 -1.82
C GLY A 1219 -69.54 5.43 -1.70
N ASP A 1220 -68.88 5.90 -0.64
CA ASP A 1220 -68.55 7.31 -0.39
C ASP A 1220 -67.46 7.81 -1.37
N GLU A 1221 -67.74 8.93 -2.05
CA GLU A 1221 -66.89 9.46 -3.12
C GLU A 1221 -65.53 9.97 -2.63
N GLY A 1222 -65.48 10.60 -1.45
CA GLY A 1222 -64.23 11.17 -0.92
C GLY A 1222 -63.29 10.09 -0.39
N VAL A 1223 -63.81 9.05 0.26
CA VAL A 1223 -63.02 7.89 0.70
C VAL A 1223 -62.55 7.08 -0.51
N ARG A 1224 -63.39 6.94 -1.53
CA ARG A 1224 -63.04 6.30 -2.80
C ARG A 1224 -61.92 7.03 -3.54
N GLU A 1225 -62.01 8.34 -3.65
CA GLU A 1225 -60.97 9.15 -4.28
C GLU A 1225 -59.65 9.07 -3.50
N LEU A 1226 -59.70 9.12 -2.16
CA LEU A 1226 -58.53 8.96 -1.30
C LEU A 1226 -57.87 7.58 -1.51
N GLY A 1227 -58.65 6.49 -1.51
CA GLY A 1227 -58.15 5.13 -1.75
C GLY A 1227 -57.47 4.96 -3.12
N ILE A 1228 -58.10 5.44 -4.20
CA ILE A 1228 -57.53 5.39 -5.56
C ILE A 1228 -56.23 6.19 -5.64
N LYS A 1229 -56.25 7.44 -5.12
CA LYS A 1229 -55.11 8.35 -5.16
C LYS A 1229 -53.90 7.78 -4.41
N SER A 1230 -54.11 7.23 -3.23
CA SER A 1230 -53.03 6.70 -2.39
C SER A 1230 -52.45 5.41 -2.93
N ARG A 1231 -53.28 4.56 -3.56
CA ARG A 1231 -52.82 3.38 -4.31
C ARG A 1231 -51.92 3.77 -5.49
N GLU A 1232 -52.32 4.76 -6.29
CA GLU A 1232 -51.48 5.27 -7.39
C GLU A 1232 -50.17 5.89 -6.87
N GLN A 1233 -50.25 6.67 -5.80
CA GLN A 1233 -49.09 7.34 -5.20
C GLN A 1233 -48.06 6.35 -4.68
N LEU A 1234 -48.48 5.30 -3.97
CA LEU A 1234 -47.61 4.23 -3.48
C LEU A 1234 -47.03 3.38 -4.63
N LYS A 1235 -47.77 3.20 -5.75
CA LYS A 1235 -47.26 2.59 -6.99
C LYS A 1235 -46.27 3.48 -7.75
N ARG A 1236 -46.25 4.80 -7.56
CA ARG A 1236 -45.30 5.69 -8.27
C ARG A 1236 -44.01 5.97 -7.49
N GLN A 1237 -44.06 5.99 -6.15
CA GLN A 1237 -42.88 6.29 -5.32
C GLN A 1237 -41.80 5.19 -5.39
N SER A 1238 -40.51 5.59 -5.46
CA SER A 1238 -39.37 4.66 -5.53
C SER A 1238 -38.98 4.05 -4.17
N LYS A 1239 -39.36 4.70 -3.07
CA LYS A 1239 -39.07 4.29 -1.69
C LYS A 1239 -40.05 3.22 -1.16
N SER A 1240 -41.24 3.12 -1.72
CA SER A 1240 -42.29 2.14 -1.37
C SER A 1240 -42.18 0.83 -2.17
N GLY A 1241 -40.95 0.34 -2.39
CA GLY A 1241 -40.70 -0.89 -3.15
C GLY A 1241 -41.43 -2.14 -2.61
N TRP A 1242 -41.77 -2.11 -1.32
CA TRP A 1242 -42.61 -3.11 -0.65
C TRP A 1242 -44.03 -3.20 -1.25
N PHE A 1243 -44.62 -2.09 -1.69
CA PHE A 1243 -45.98 -2.06 -2.23
C PHE A 1243 -46.06 -2.59 -3.68
N LYS A 1244 -44.95 -2.58 -4.45
CA LYS A 1244 -44.87 -3.06 -5.85
C LYS A 1244 -44.64 -4.56 -6.02
N ARG A 1245 -44.16 -5.25 -4.99
CA ARG A 1245 -43.84 -6.68 -5.05
C ARG A 1245 -45.12 -7.53 -5.04
N ARG A 1246 -45.79 -7.63 -6.19
CA ARG A 1246 -46.66 -8.75 -6.63
C ARG A 1246 -47.15 -8.52 -8.07
N GLU A 1247 -46.22 -8.35 -9.00
CA GLU A 1247 -46.50 -8.59 -10.44
C GLU A 1247 -45.51 -9.59 -11.07
N ASN A 1248 -44.50 -10.07 -10.32
CA ASN A 1248 -43.48 -11.01 -10.82
C ASN A 1248 -43.41 -12.35 -10.04
N GLU A 1249 -44.38 -12.66 -9.19
CA GLU A 1249 -44.43 -13.97 -8.47
C GLU A 1249 -45.69 -14.80 -8.83
N GLU A 1250 -46.44 -14.41 -9.86
CA GLU A 1250 -47.47 -15.24 -10.53
C GLU A 1250 -47.31 -15.21 -12.07
N ALA A 1251 -46.08 -15.42 -12.56
CA ALA A 1251 -45.78 -15.76 -13.95
C ALA A 1251 -44.73 -16.86 -14.03
#